data_AF-A0A929I0F3-F1
#
_entry.id   AF-A0A929I0F3-F1
#
_cell.length_a   1.000
_cell.length_b   1.000
_cell.length_c   1.000
_cell.angle_alpha   90.00
_cell.angle_beta   90.00
_cell.angle_gamma   90.00
#
_symmetry.space_group_name_H-M   'P 1'
#
loop_
_entity.id
_entity.type
_entity.pdbx_description
1 polymer ?
#
loop_
_entity_poly.entity_id
_entity_poly.type
_entity_poly.pdbx_seq_one_letter_code
_entity_poly.pdbx_strand_id
1 'polypeptide(L)'
;PQGKGYLVDDWPVLHRTGYKVARDMWALLTPRITNLEQRGIFNERIRNLQQAGLKQLNLAKTALAGRQYDQFFEAAARSWALASRVYDDVETTQKDVLYGVLFYIALFVPFAFCLERLLFSYSNIYKRIIAFIGILMLLIVIIYNVHPAFQLAYSPMVVILAFFIMGLSLVVTLIIFLRFEEEMARLQTHAQLVQSGEIGRWKAFVAAFLLGVSNLRRRRLRTALTCATLIILTFTIMSFTSAKSMRRHSRVLYDSKAPYQGFLLKNVNWRSLPPEAFGRIENSFGGQAIAAPRVWLEDEDRTRATRIPVHFEDRVFEAQGMVGLSADEPGVSGLDEILVAGRWLRADEQQAVLLPQRMVDQLNLDFAQLQNQGVSLWGMPFEVVGIFSGNKLRERNDLDGEPLTPVIFPREMSSELTEVEEEALASGDDVREFQSRYRHIDGDLTVIVPYRFLLAAGGHLKGVAIHPRNPDAIQDSARDLIDRFGLSLFSGEPDGTYLYHASDSMSYSGVPNIIIPLIISIFIVLNTMIGSVYERKREIGIYTSVGLAPSHVSFLFIAEAMAFAVLSVVFGYLLAQTTAKLFAETTLWSGITVNYSSMSGVAAMILVIAVVLISVIYPSKVAGEIAMPDVNRSWTLPPARGNRLEITLPFLMTYKEHRSIGGFLFEYFDGHRDITHGMFSTANIEFGFVCESPSGLTQTAYDCPEGECEEDQCLQIWSRVWLAPFDFGIMQQVEIQFRPAATEPGFLEISISLNRESGESNAWHRINKTFLHQIRKQLLIWRSFDDPTKLSYEELINKAEKELGVRT
;
A
#
# COMPACT_ATOMS: atom_id res chain seq x y z
N PRO A 1 -22.41 -10.69 -27.60
CA PRO A 1 -21.70 -10.49 -28.89
C PRO A 1 -22.70 -10.04 -29.94
N GLN A 2 -22.56 -8.83 -30.48
CA GLN A 2 -23.36 -8.35 -31.61
C GLN A 2 -22.49 -8.46 -32.86
N GLY A 3 -22.62 -9.55 -33.61
CA GLY A 3 -21.83 -9.79 -34.82
C GLY A 3 -22.41 -10.93 -35.64
N LYS A 4 -22.26 -10.85 -36.96
CA LYS A 4 -22.53 -11.97 -37.87
C LYS A 4 -21.21 -12.69 -38.09
N GLY A 5 -21.11 -13.93 -37.62
CA GLY A 5 -20.00 -14.80 -37.98
C GLY A 5 -19.98 -15.06 -39.49
N TYR A 6 -18.94 -15.71 -39.98
CA TYR A 6 -18.87 -16.22 -41.34
C TYR A 6 -19.01 -17.74 -41.31
N LEU A 7 -19.80 -18.29 -42.23
CA LEU A 7 -19.83 -19.73 -42.48
C LEU A 7 -18.56 -20.09 -43.25
N VAL A 8 -17.83 -21.10 -42.78
CA VAL A 8 -16.56 -21.53 -43.38
C VAL A 8 -16.76 -21.98 -44.83
N ASP A 9 -17.92 -22.59 -45.12
CA ASP A 9 -18.29 -23.06 -46.46
C ASP A 9 -18.47 -21.92 -47.47
N ASP A 10 -18.96 -20.75 -47.01
CA ASP A 10 -19.21 -19.58 -47.86
C ASP A 10 -17.95 -18.70 -48.05
N TRP A 11 -16.95 -18.85 -47.18
CA TRP A 11 -15.75 -18.01 -47.14
C TRP A 11 -14.46 -18.84 -46.98
N PRO A 12 -14.06 -19.61 -48.01
CA PRO A 12 -12.84 -20.42 -47.96
C PRO A 12 -11.56 -19.57 -47.82
N VAL A 13 -11.60 -18.29 -48.22
CA VAL A 13 -10.50 -17.33 -48.05
C VAL A 13 -11.05 -15.99 -47.58
N LEU A 14 -10.49 -15.46 -46.50
CA LEU A 14 -10.81 -14.13 -46.00
C LEU A 14 -9.90 -13.08 -46.63
N HIS A 15 -10.41 -12.35 -47.61
CA HIS A 15 -9.70 -11.20 -48.17
C HIS A 15 -9.79 -9.98 -47.25
N ARG A 16 -8.76 -9.11 -47.32
CA ARG A 16 -8.73 -7.78 -46.67
C ARG A 16 -8.93 -7.86 -45.15
N THR A 17 -8.27 -8.83 -44.52
CA THR A 17 -8.39 -9.17 -43.10
C THR A 17 -8.24 -7.95 -42.20
N GLY A 18 -7.19 -7.13 -42.38
CA GLY A 18 -6.97 -5.94 -41.56
C GLY A 18 -8.14 -4.95 -41.58
N TYR A 19 -8.76 -4.73 -42.74
CA TYR A 19 -9.95 -3.87 -42.84
C TYR A 19 -11.19 -4.49 -42.21
N LYS A 20 -11.40 -5.81 -42.38
CA LYS A 20 -12.51 -6.53 -41.72
C LYS A 20 -12.37 -6.44 -40.20
N VAL A 21 -11.18 -6.72 -39.67
CA VAL A 21 -10.89 -6.64 -38.22
C VAL A 21 -11.11 -5.21 -37.72
N ALA A 22 -10.57 -4.19 -38.40
CA ALA A 22 -10.80 -2.80 -38.00
C ALA A 22 -12.30 -2.45 -37.93
N ARG A 23 -13.06 -2.82 -38.97
CA ARG A 23 -14.50 -2.58 -39.02
C ARG A 23 -15.25 -3.30 -37.90
N ASP A 24 -14.92 -4.57 -37.66
CA ASP A 24 -15.61 -5.38 -36.66
C ASP A 24 -15.24 -4.92 -35.24
N MET A 25 -13.99 -4.48 -35.01
CA MET A 25 -13.57 -3.81 -33.77
C MET A 25 -14.35 -2.52 -33.52
N TRP A 26 -14.47 -1.63 -34.51
CA TRP A 26 -15.25 -0.40 -34.35
C TRP A 26 -16.75 -0.67 -34.18
N ALA A 27 -17.28 -1.74 -34.80
CA ALA A 27 -18.65 -2.19 -34.58
C ALA A 27 -18.87 -2.72 -33.15
N LEU A 28 -17.85 -3.33 -32.53
CA LEU A 28 -17.89 -3.73 -31.12
C LEU A 28 -17.73 -2.53 -30.17
N LEU A 29 -16.82 -1.61 -30.49
CA LEU A 29 -16.44 -0.50 -29.61
C LEU A 29 -17.46 0.62 -29.60
N THR A 30 -18.03 0.98 -30.75
CA THR A 30 -18.96 2.12 -30.84
C THR A 30 -20.14 1.96 -29.86
N PRO A 31 -20.85 0.82 -29.80
CA PRO A 31 -21.90 0.62 -28.80
C PRO A 31 -21.40 0.65 -27.36
N ARG A 32 -20.19 0.14 -27.08
CA ARG A 32 -19.61 0.14 -25.72
C ARG A 32 -19.27 1.55 -25.26
N ILE A 33 -18.68 2.38 -26.13
CA ILE A 33 -18.35 3.77 -25.84
C ILE A 33 -19.64 4.57 -25.65
N THR A 34 -20.60 4.44 -26.56
CA THR A 34 -21.90 5.11 -26.43
C THR A 34 -22.62 4.68 -25.15
N ASN A 35 -22.52 3.42 -24.75
CA ASN A 35 -23.09 2.94 -23.48
C ASN A 35 -22.42 3.58 -22.25
N LEU A 36 -21.10 3.79 -22.26
CA LEU A 36 -20.40 4.53 -21.21
C LEU A 36 -20.82 6.00 -21.17
N GLU A 37 -20.86 6.65 -22.33
CA GLU A 37 -21.20 8.07 -22.46
C GLU A 37 -22.66 8.37 -22.06
N GLN A 38 -23.62 7.55 -22.50
CA GLN A 38 -25.03 7.65 -22.07
C GLN A 38 -25.20 7.49 -20.57
N ARG A 39 -24.24 6.85 -19.91
CA ARG A 39 -24.20 6.61 -18.47
C ARG A 39 -23.35 7.65 -17.72
N GLY A 40 -22.97 8.75 -18.39
CA GLY A 40 -22.24 9.86 -17.80
C GLY A 40 -20.74 9.62 -17.62
N ILE A 41 -20.20 8.50 -18.12
CA ILE A 41 -18.77 8.20 -18.06
C ILE A 41 -18.15 8.72 -19.35
N PHE A 42 -17.58 9.93 -19.27
CA PHE A 42 -16.94 10.60 -20.39
C PHE A 42 -15.42 10.53 -20.27
N ASN A 43 -14.79 9.96 -21.29
CA ASN A 43 -13.34 9.93 -21.41
C ASN A 43 -12.93 10.62 -22.71
N GLU A 44 -12.35 11.83 -22.59
CA GLU A 44 -11.92 12.65 -23.74
C GLU A 44 -10.90 11.92 -24.61
N ARG A 45 -10.01 11.12 -24.02
CA ARG A 45 -9.01 10.33 -24.76
C ARG A 45 -9.68 9.27 -25.63
N ILE A 46 -10.61 8.50 -25.06
CA ILE A 46 -11.37 7.48 -25.81
C ILE A 46 -12.08 8.14 -27.00
N ARG A 47 -12.71 9.31 -26.79
CA ARG A 47 -13.41 10.04 -27.85
C ARG A 47 -12.46 10.53 -28.95
N ASN A 48 -11.32 11.11 -28.58
CA ASN A 48 -10.32 11.59 -29.55
C ASN A 48 -9.74 10.43 -30.38
N LEU A 49 -9.39 9.31 -29.74
CA LEU A 49 -8.90 8.11 -30.41
C LEU A 49 -9.97 7.46 -31.29
N GLN A 50 -11.23 7.43 -30.83
CA GLN A 50 -12.37 6.96 -31.62
C GLN A 50 -12.56 7.81 -32.88
N GLN A 51 -12.54 9.14 -32.77
CA GLN A 51 -12.67 10.02 -33.93
C GLN A 51 -11.53 9.83 -34.93
N ALA A 52 -10.29 9.76 -34.43
CA ALA A 52 -9.12 9.49 -35.27
C ALA A 52 -9.20 8.12 -35.96
N GLY A 53 -9.60 7.08 -35.23
CA GLY A 53 -9.71 5.71 -35.73
C GLY A 53 -10.83 5.52 -36.76
N LEU A 54 -11.99 6.13 -36.54
CA LEU A 54 -13.10 6.14 -37.49
C LEU A 54 -12.78 6.96 -38.75
N LYS A 55 -12.04 8.07 -38.61
CA LYS A 55 -11.52 8.83 -39.76
C LYS A 55 -10.63 7.94 -40.64
N GLN A 56 -9.72 7.18 -40.04
CA GLN A 56 -8.86 6.23 -40.77
C GLN A 56 -9.65 5.07 -41.38
N LEU A 57 -10.69 4.55 -40.70
CA LEU A 57 -11.56 3.51 -41.26
C LEU A 57 -12.30 4.00 -42.51
N ASN A 58 -12.78 5.25 -42.48
CA ASN A 58 -13.42 5.89 -43.62
C ASN A 58 -12.43 6.12 -44.77
N LEU A 59 -11.20 6.55 -44.45
CA LEU A 59 -10.14 6.71 -45.45
C LEU A 59 -9.77 5.38 -46.12
N ALA A 60 -9.68 4.29 -45.35
CA ALA A 60 -9.51 2.95 -45.90
C ALA A 60 -10.67 2.57 -46.84
N LYS A 61 -11.92 2.85 -46.44
CA LYS A 61 -13.10 2.59 -47.27
C LYS A 61 -13.05 3.36 -48.60
N THR A 62 -12.67 4.64 -48.58
CA THR A 62 -12.55 5.47 -49.79
C THR A 62 -11.37 5.04 -50.68
N ALA A 63 -10.21 4.74 -50.09
CA ALA A 63 -9.03 4.27 -50.83
C ALA A 63 -9.29 2.92 -51.52
N LEU A 64 -10.03 2.02 -50.86
CA LEU A 64 -10.46 0.75 -51.45
C LEU A 64 -11.39 0.96 -52.65
N ALA A 65 -12.34 1.90 -52.55
CA ALA A 65 -13.22 2.26 -53.65
C ALA A 65 -12.44 2.89 -54.82
N GLY A 66 -11.42 3.70 -54.51
CA GLY A 66 -10.49 4.30 -55.47
C GLY A 66 -9.39 3.37 -55.99
N ARG A 67 -9.35 2.09 -55.58
CA ARG A 67 -8.30 1.10 -55.93
C ARG A 67 -6.88 1.52 -55.55
N GLN A 68 -6.72 2.38 -54.55
CA GLN A 68 -5.43 2.82 -54.01
C GLN A 68 -5.01 1.87 -52.88
N TYR A 69 -4.39 0.75 -53.24
CA TYR A 69 -4.13 -0.34 -52.29
C TYR A 69 -3.11 0.02 -51.20
N ASP A 70 -2.09 0.83 -51.52
CA ASP A 70 -1.07 1.23 -50.54
C ASP A 70 -1.70 2.03 -49.40
N GLN A 71 -2.45 3.08 -49.74
CA GLN A 71 -3.20 3.89 -48.78
C GLN A 71 -4.28 3.08 -48.05
N PHE A 72 -4.94 2.15 -48.74
CA PHE A 72 -5.93 1.27 -48.13
C PHE A 72 -5.34 0.41 -47.00
N PHE A 73 -4.22 -0.28 -47.27
CA PHE A 73 -3.59 -1.15 -46.29
C PHE A 73 -3.06 -0.35 -45.09
N GLU A 74 -2.46 0.81 -45.34
CA GLU A 74 -1.98 1.68 -44.26
C GLU A 74 -3.13 2.19 -43.37
N ALA A 75 -4.18 2.74 -43.98
CA ALA A 75 -5.31 3.31 -43.24
C ALA A 75 -6.08 2.23 -42.47
N ALA A 76 -6.24 1.04 -43.05
CA ALA A 76 -6.86 -0.10 -42.36
C ALA A 76 -6.03 -0.54 -41.15
N ALA A 77 -4.71 -0.64 -41.29
CA ALA A 77 -3.83 -0.99 -40.18
C ALA A 77 -3.82 0.07 -39.07
N ARG A 78 -3.78 1.37 -39.44
CA ARG A 78 -3.82 2.48 -38.48
C ARG A 78 -5.16 2.50 -37.73
N SER A 79 -6.27 2.28 -38.43
CA SER A 79 -7.60 2.19 -37.82
C SER A 79 -7.69 1.01 -36.85
N TRP A 80 -7.17 -0.17 -37.21
CA TRP A 80 -7.13 -1.33 -36.33
C TRP A 80 -6.31 -1.07 -35.07
N ALA A 81 -5.10 -0.53 -35.21
CA ALA A 81 -4.23 -0.22 -34.07
C ALA A 81 -4.91 0.75 -33.07
N LEU A 82 -5.56 1.80 -33.58
CA LEU A 82 -6.33 2.72 -32.75
C LEU A 82 -7.53 2.03 -32.08
N ALA A 83 -8.20 1.12 -32.78
CA ALA A 83 -9.32 0.35 -32.22
C ALA A 83 -8.85 -0.54 -31.05
N SER A 84 -7.74 -1.25 -31.20
CA SER A 84 -7.19 -2.10 -30.13
C SER A 84 -6.87 -1.29 -28.87
N ARG A 85 -6.27 -0.10 -29.02
CA ARG A 85 -6.02 0.77 -27.85
C ARG A 85 -7.29 1.29 -27.20
N VAL A 86 -8.27 1.70 -28.01
CA VAL A 86 -9.57 2.12 -27.49
C VAL A 86 -10.27 0.97 -26.77
N TYR A 87 -10.08 -0.27 -27.23
CA TYR A 87 -10.58 -1.45 -26.55
C TYR A 87 -9.98 -1.59 -25.14
N ASP A 88 -8.66 -1.48 -25.03
CA ASP A 88 -7.96 -1.58 -23.73
C ASP A 88 -8.38 -0.43 -22.79
N ASP A 89 -8.48 0.80 -23.31
CA ASP A 89 -8.93 1.97 -22.54
C ASP A 89 -10.39 1.82 -22.07
N VAL A 90 -11.28 1.30 -22.92
CA VAL A 90 -12.69 1.04 -22.59
C VAL A 90 -12.80 -0.06 -21.54
N GLU A 91 -12.06 -1.15 -21.68
CA GLU A 91 -12.06 -2.26 -20.72
C GLU A 91 -11.53 -1.80 -19.35
N THR A 92 -10.42 -1.06 -19.34
CA THR A 92 -9.84 -0.50 -18.13
C THR A 92 -10.80 0.46 -17.44
N THR A 93 -11.46 1.35 -18.19
CA THR A 93 -12.48 2.27 -17.66
C THR A 93 -13.67 1.49 -17.08
N GLN A 94 -14.13 0.41 -17.73
CA GLN A 94 -15.21 -0.43 -17.20
C GLN A 94 -14.82 -1.15 -15.90
N LYS A 95 -13.60 -1.69 -15.83
CA LYS A 95 -13.05 -2.33 -14.63
C LYS A 95 -12.91 -1.35 -13.47
N ASP A 96 -12.34 -0.17 -13.73
CA ASP A 96 -12.21 0.92 -12.75
C ASP A 96 -13.57 1.32 -12.16
N VAL A 97 -14.58 1.43 -13.02
CA VAL A 97 -15.96 1.73 -12.60
C VAL A 97 -16.57 0.62 -11.74
N LEU A 98 -16.29 -0.64 -12.05
CA LEU A 98 -16.76 -1.78 -11.27
C LEU A 98 -16.09 -1.84 -9.89
N TYR A 99 -14.76 -1.64 -9.83
CA TYR A 99 -14.02 -1.64 -8.57
C TYR A 99 -14.43 -0.48 -7.65
N GLY A 100 -14.71 0.70 -8.20
CA GLY A 100 -15.25 1.84 -7.45
C GLY A 100 -16.52 1.50 -6.68
N VAL A 101 -17.43 0.75 -7.30
CA VAL A 101 -18.72 0.34 -6.70
C VAL A 101 -18.54 -0.59 -5.52
N LEU A 102 -17.57 -1.50 -5.60
CA LEU A 102 -17.27 -2.42 -4.51
C LEU A 102 -16.97 -1.64 -3.22
N PHE A 103 -16.19 -0.57 -3.31
CA PHE A 103 -15.90 0.30 -2.19
C PHE A 103 -17.15 1.03 -1.67
N TYR A 104 -18.00 1.55 -2.57
CA TYR A 104 -19.23 2.24 -2.17
C TYR A 104 -20.18 1.31 -1.42
N ILE A 105 -20.37 0.07 -1.90
CA ILE A 105 -21.20 -0.92 -1.21
C ILE A 105 -20.63 -1.25 0.18
N ALA A 106 -19.31 -1.38 0.31
CA ALA A 106 -18.69 -1.61 1.62
C ALA A 106 -18.96 -0.46 2.61
N LEU A 107 -19.00 0.79 2.13
CA LEU A 107 -19.28 1.98 2.94
C LEU A 107 -20.77 2.12 3.33
N PHE A 108 -21.69 1.47 2.61
CA PHE A 108 -23.12 1.51 2.90
C PHE A 108 -23.50 0.83 4.23
N VAL A 109 -22.75 -0.19 4.64
CA VAL A 109 -22.97 -0.88 5.92
C VAL A 109 -22.73 0.05 7.12
N PRO A 110 -21.54 0.66 7.30
CA PRO A 110 -21.32 1.60 8.39
C PRO A 110 -22.21 2.84 8.27
N PHE A 111 -22.55 3.27 7.05
CA PHE A 111 -23.51 4.36 6.84
C PHE A 111 -24.91 4.03 7.36
N ALA A 112 -25.47 2.88 6.97
CA ALA A 112 -26.79 2.45 7.41
C ALA A 112 -26.84 2.28 8.93
N PHE A 113 -25.75 1.80 9.52
CA PHE A 113 -25.59 1.72 10.97
C PHE A 113 -25.61 3.12 11.63
N CYS A 114 -24.79 4.06 11.15
CA CYS A 114 -24.74 5.42 11.69
C CYS A 114 -26.07 6.16 11.51
N LEU A 115 -26.73 5.99 10.36
CA LEU A 115 -28.01 6.64 10.05
C LEU A 115 -29.16 6.07 10.89
N GLU A 116 -29.20 4.75 11.13
CA GLU A 116 -30.17 4.11 12.03
C GLU A 116 -30.07 4.70 13.44
N ARG A 117 -28.84 4.83 13.95
CA ARG A 117 -28.57 5.40 15.27
C ARG A 117 -28.91 6.89 15.36
N LEU A 118 -28.67 7.64 14.29
CA LEU A 118 -28.97 9.06 14.23
C LEU A 118 -30.49 9.33 14.22
N LEU A 119 -31.25 8.58 13.40
CA LEU A 119 -32.69 8.83 13.17
C LEU A 119 -33.57 8.16 14.24
N PHE A 120 -33.36 6.88 14.49
CA PHE A 120 -34.28 6.05 15.27
C PHE A 120 -33.77 5.76 16.70
N SER A 121 -32.52 5.29 16.82
CA SER A 121 -31.91 4.83 18.08
C SER A 121 -32.83 3.88 18.87
N TYR A 122 -33.28 2.80 18.21
CA TYR A 122 -34.12 1.81 18.90
C TYR A 122 -33.31 1.03 19.95
N SER A 123 -33.88 0.87 21.15
CA SER A 123 -33.30 0.03 22.20
C SER A 123 -33.51 -1.46 21.92
N ASN A 124 -34.63 -1.82 21.27
CA ASN A 124 -34.93 -3.21 20.91
C ASN A 124 -34.11 -3.63 19.67
N ILE A 125 -33.32 -4.68 19.83
CA ILE A 125 -32.43 -5.24 18.79
C ILE A 125 -33.21 -5.57 17.51
N TYR A 126 -34.41 -6.14 17.61
CA TYR A 126 -35.21 -6.48 16.43
C TYR A 126 -35.62 -5.25 15.62
N LYS A 127 -36.11 -4.20 16.30
CA LYS A 127 -36.47 -2.93 15.64
C LYS A 127 -35.25 -2.26 15.01
N ARG A 128 -34.10 -2.34 15.69
CA ARG A 128 -32.82 -1.84 15.18
C ARG A 128 -32.39 -2.57 13.91
N ILE A 129 -32.46 -3.91 13.89
CA ILE A 129 -32.11 -4.71 12.70
C ILE A 129 -33.05 -4.37 11.54
N ILE A 130 -34.36 -4.27 11.79
CA ILE A 130 -35.34 -3.90 10.76
C ILE A 130 -35.06 -2.50 10.19
N ALA A 131 -34.80 -1.51 11.06
CA ALA A 131 -34.48 -0.16 10.63
C ALA A 131 -33.17 -0.09 9.83
N PHE A 132 -32.14 -0.80 10.29
CA PHE A 132 -30.85 -0.93 9.60
C PHE A 132 -31.01 -1.55 8.20
N ILE A 133 -31.70 -2.69 8.09
CA ILE A 133 -31.97 -3.36 6.81
C ILE A 133 -32.82 -2.45 5.91
N GLY A 134 -33.81 -1.75 6.46
CA GLY A 134 -34.65 -0.81 5.71
C GLY A 134 -33.84 0.35 5.11
N ILE A 135 -32.96 0.97 5.90
CA ILE A 135 -32.07 2.04 5.40
C ILE A 135 -31.10 1.49 4.35
N LEU A 136 -30.52 0.31 4.58
CA LEU A 136 -29.59 -0.30 3.65
C LEU A 136 -30.26 -0.63 2.31
N MET A 137 -31.47 -1.22 2.33
CA MET A 137 -32.26 -1.48 1.13
C MET A 137 -32.65 -0.20 0.39
N LEU A 138 -33.07 0.84 1.12
CA LEU A 138 -33.38 2.15 0.53
C LEU A 138 -32.16 2.74 -0.18
N LEU A 139 -30.99 2.69 0.45
CA LEU A 139 -29.75 3.19 -0.12
C LEU A 139 -29.34 2.42 -1.38
N ILE A 140 -29.46 1.09 -1.35
CA ILE A 140 -29.20 0.23 -2.52
C ILE A 140 -30.13 0.61 -3.68
N VAL A 141 -31.42 0.82 -3.40
CA VAL A 141 -32.39 1.24 -4.43
C VAL A 141 -32.03 2.60 -5.03
N ILE A 142 -31.65 3.58 -4.20
CA ILE A 142 -31.23 4.91 -4.69
C ILE A 142 -29.99 4.77 -5.58
N ILE A 143 -28.98 4.04 -5.11
CA ILE A 143 -27.72 3.85 -5.82
C ILE A 143 -27.92 3.06 -7.12
N TYR A 144 -28.77 2.04 -7.14
CA TYR A 144 -29.10 1.29 -8.34
C TYR A 144 -29.65 2.18 -9.46
N ASN A 145 -30.39 3.23 -9.10
CA ASN A 145 -30.96 4.19 -10.06
C ASN A 145 -30.00 5.31 -10.46
N VAL A 146 -29.07 5.67 -9.58
CA VAL A 146 -28.18 6.82 -9.75
C VAL A 146 -26.81 6.43 -10.30
N HIS A 147 -26.27 5.28 -9.89
CA HIS A 147 -24.91 4.86 -10.20
C HIS A 147 -24.83 4.06 -11.52
N PRO A 148 -24.01 4.48 -12.49
CA PRO A 148 -23.96 3.86 -13.83
C PRO A 148 -23.44 2.42 -13.86
N ALA A 149 -22.53 2.05 -12.97
CA ALA A 149 -21.95 0.72 -12.89
C ALA A 149 -22.94 -0.44 -12.68
N PHE A 150 -24.04 -0.22 -11.96
CA PHE A 150 -25.07 -1.26 -11.80
C PHE A 150 -25.81 -1.54 -13.10
N GLN A 151 -25.66 -0.73 -14.14
CA GLN A 151 -26.16 -1.05 -15.46
C GLN A 151 -25.07 -1.63 -16.38
N LEU A 152 -23.79 -1.42 -16.03
CA LEU A 152 -22.61 -1.92 -16.77
C LEU A 152 -22.28 -3.37 -16.40
N ALA A 153 -22.51 -3.76 -15.15
CA ALA A 153 -22.31 -5.14 -14.71
C ALA A 153 -23.37 -6.06 -15.35
N TYR A 154 -22.93 -7.22 -15.87
CA TYR A 154 -23.82 -8.26 -16.41
C TYR A 154 -24.86 -8.75 -15.38
N SER A 155 -24.46 -8.81 -14.10
CA SER A 155 -25.31 -9.28 -13.00
C SER A 155 -25.09 -8.42 -11.74
N PRO A 156 -25.70 -7.22 -11.66
CA PRO A 156 -25.48 -6.27 -10.57
C PRO A 156 -25.93 -6.82 -9.22
N MET A 157 -26.98 -7.65 -9.23
CA MET A 157 -27.51 -8.32 -8.05
C MET A 157 -26.51 -9.31 -7.42
N VAL A 158 -25.65 -9.92 -8.23
CA VAL A 158 -24.62 -10.85 -7.72
C VAL A 158 -23.57 -10.10 -6.92
N VAL A 159 -23.19 -8.88 -7.34
CA VAL A 159 -22.25 -8.04 -6.60
C VAL A 159 -22.83 -7.68 -5.23
N ILE A 160 -24.08 -7.25 -5.19
CA ILE A 160 -24.77 -6.93 -3.93
C ILE A 160 -24.85 -8.17 -3.03
N LEU A 161 -25.25 -9.32 -3.58
CA LEU A 161 -25.36 -10.57 -2.83
C LEU A 161 -24.00 -11.01 -2.25
N ALA A 162 -22.92 -10.92 -3.02
CA ALA A 162 -21.58 -11.26 -2.57
C ALA A 162 -21.15 -10.39 -1.37
N PHE A 163 -21.47 -9.10 -1.37
CA PHE A 163 -21.21 -8.23 -0.22
C PHE A 163 -22.05 -8.58 1.00
N PHE A 164 -23.31 -8.93 0.84
CA PHE A 164 -24.12 -9.41 1.96
C PHE A 164 -23.54 -10.69 2.54
N ILE A 165 -23.12 -11.63 1.70
CA ILE A 165 -22.49 -12.88 2.15
C ILE A 165 -21.18 -12.57 2.89
N MET A 166 -20.29 -11.74 2.33
CA MET A 166 -19.04 -11.36 3.00
C MET A 166 -19.28 -10.62 4.31
N GLY A 167 -20.23 -9.67 4.34
CA GLY A 167 -20.57 -8.90 5.53
C GLY A 167 -21.18 -9.76 6.63
N LEU A 168 -22.08 -10.68 6.28
CA LEU A 168 -22.65 -11.65 7.24
C LEU A 168 -21.57 -12.60 7.76
N SER A 169 -20.72 -13.13 6.88
CA SER A 169 -19.58 -13.96 7.28
C SER A 169 -18.64 -13.23 8.24
N LEU A 170 -18.31 -11.96 7.98
CA LEU A 170 -17.48 -11.15 8.87
C LEU A 170 -18.13 -10.96 10.25
N VAL A 171 -19.43 -10.66 10.29
CA VAL A 171 -20.17 -10.52 11.55
C VAL A 171 -20.18 -11.85 12.33
N VAL A 172 -20.42 -12.97 11.65
CA VAL A 172 -20.38 -14.31 12.27
C VAL A 172 -18.98 -14.60 12.82
N THR A 173 -17.93 -14.36 12.04
CA THR A 173 -16.53 -14.53 12.48
C THR A 173 -16.23 -13.65 13.70
N LEU A 174 -16.68 -12.40 13.72
CA LEU A 174 -16.50 -11.49 14.84
C LEU A 174 -17.23 -12.00 16.10
N ILE A 175 -18.47 -12.48 15.97
CA ILE A 175 -19.22 -13.06 17.09
C ILE A 175 -18.49 -14.30 17.63
N ILE A 176 -18.01 -15.19 16.75
CA ILE A 176 -17.24 -16.38 17.16
C ILE A 176 -15.98 -15.96 17.91
N PHE A 177 -15.23 -14.98 17.40
CA PHE A 177 -14.01 -14.49 18.04
C PHE A 177 -14.29 -13.87 19.42
N LEU A 178 -15.32 -13.02 19.53
CA LEU A 178 -15.72 -12.40 20.80
C LEU A 178 -16.15 -13.45 21.84
N ARG A 179 -16.88 -14.48 21.40
CA ARG A 179 -17.30 -15.58 22.28
C ARG A 179 -16.13 -16.47 22.69
N PHE A 180 -15.18 -16.69 21.78
CA PHE A 180 -13.95 -17.42 22.08
C PHE A 180 -13.10 -16.70 23.14
N GLU A 181 -12.93 -15.38 23.02
CA GLU A 181 -12.24 -14.58 24.05
C GLU A 181 -12.93 -14.70 25.42
N GLU A 182 -14.27 -14.66 25.45
CA GLU A 182 -15.03 -14.79 26.70
C GLU A 182 -14.85 -16.16 27.36
N GLU A 183 -14.86 -17.24 26.59
CA GLU A 183 -14.64 -18.58 27.13
C GLU A 183 -13.18 -18.81 27.54
N MET A 184 -12.20 -18.28 26.79
CA MET A 184 -10.79 -18.31 27.19
C MET A 184 -10.53 -17.56 28.51
N ALA A 185 -11.15 -16.40 28.69
CA ALA A 185 -11.07 -15.65 29.95
C ALA A 185 -11.71 -16.41 31.13
N ARG A 186 -12.82 -17.12 30.88
CA ARG A 186 -13.46 -18.01 31.89
C ARG A 186 -12.59 -19.20 32.26
N LEU A 187 -11.85 -19.78 31.30
CA LEU A 187 -10.93 -20.87 31.56
C LEU A 187 -9.70 -20.41 32.37
N GLN A 188 -9.18 -19.22 32.08
CA GLN A 188 -8.06 -18.64 32.84
C GLN A 188 -8.43 -18.29 34.28
N THR A 189 -9.64 -17.77 34.51
CA THR A 189 -10.14 -17.44 35.87
C THR A 189 -10.37 -18.65 36.77
N HIS A 190 -10.55 -19.86 36.21
CA HIS A 190 -10.58 -21.10 36.99
C HIS A 190 -9.20 -21.63 37.38
N ALA A 191 -8.14 -21.22 36.66
CA ALA A 191 -6.77 -21.69 36.91
C ALA A 191 -5.98 -20.78 37.88
N GLN A 192 -6.35 -19.51 38.00
CA GLN A 192 -5.78 -18.56 38.97
C GLN A 192 -6.89 -17.68 39.55
N LEU A 193 -7.11 -17.78 40.86
CA LEU A 193 -7.93 -16.83 41.62
C LEU A 193 -7.24 -15.46 41.55
N VAL A 194 -7.94 -14.48 41.00
CA VAL A 194 -7.55 -13.06 40.85
C VAL A 194 -6.75 -12.72 39.58
N GLN A 195 -7.48 -12.28 38.56
CA GLN A 195 -7.29 -10.94 37.99
C GLN A 195 -8.66 -10.41 37.55
N SER A 196 -9.09 -9.29 38.12
CA SER A 196 -10.24 -8.53 37.63
C SER A 196 -9.96 -8.13 36.19
N GLY A 197 -10.66 -8.74 35.23
CA GLY A 197 -10.46 -8.50 33.81
C GLY A 197 -10.62 -7.02 33.48
N GLU A 198 -9.51 -6.37 33.11
CA GLU A 198 -9.58 -5.08 32.45
C GLU A 198 -10.48 -5.26 31.22
N ILE A 199 -11.48 -4.38 31.05
CA ILE A 199 -12.31 -4.38 29.84
C ILE A 199 -11.35 -4.35 28.65
N GLY A 200 -11.36 -5.41 27.83
CA GLY A 200 -10.51 -5.49 26.65
C GLY A 200 -10.65 -4.21 25.84
N ARG A 201 -9.52 -3.60 25.44
CA ARG A 201 -9.48 -2.31 24.74
C ARG A 201 -10.47 -2.25 23.56
N TRP A 202 -10.69 -3.39 22.91
CA TRP A 202 -11.68 -3.58 21.86
C TRP A 202 -13.14 -3.45 22.31
N LYS A 203 -13.55 -4.07 23.43
CA LYS A 203 -14.91 -3.95 23.98
C LYS A 203 -15.19 -2.51 24.43
N ALA A 204 -14.20 -1.86 25.06
CA ALA A 204 -14.29 -0.45 25.43
C ALA A 204 -14.43 0.46 24.20
N PHE A 205 -13.67 0.19 23.13
CA PHE A 205 -13.76 0.91 21.87
C PHE A 205 -15.15 0.78 21.23
N VAL A 206 -15.69 -0.44 21.13
CA VAL A 206 -17.03 -0.67 20.58
C VAL A 206 -18.10 0.04 21.40
N ALA A 207 -18.02 -0.03 22.74
CA ALA A 207 -18.97 0.66 23.62
C ALA A 207 -18.88 2.20 23.45
N ALA A 208 -17.67 2.75 23.41
CA ALA A 208 -17.45 4.19 23.17
C ALA A 208 -17.96 4.61 21.79
N PHE A 209 -17.79 3.77 20.77
CA PHE A 209 -18.32 4.02 19.44
C PHE A 209 -19.86 4.07 19.43
N LEU A 210 -20.51 3.06 20.00
CA LEU A 210 -21.97 3.02 20.12
C LEU A 210 -22.53 4.24 20.88
N LEU A 211 -21.83 4.66 21.94
CA LEU A 211 -22.20 5.83 22.74
C LEU A 211 -21.97 7.14 21.96
N GLY A 212 -20.85 7.26 21.26
CA GLY A 212 -20.49 8.42 20.43
C GLY A 212 -21.51 8.69 19.33
N VAL A 213 -21.91 7.65 18.57
CA VAL A 213 -22.93 7.80 17.52
C VAL A 213 -24.29 8.19 18.11
N SER A 214 -24.66 7.62 19.26
CA SER A 214 -25.94 7.97 19.92
C SER A 214 -25.97 9.42 20.42
N ASN A 215 -24.82 10.00 20.78
CA ASN A 215 -24.72 11.38 21.26
C ASN A 215 -25.03 12.42 20.16
N LEU A 216 -24.84 12.08 18.89
CA LEU A 216 -25.16 12.95 17.75
C LEU A 216 -26.61 13.44 17.76
N ARG A 217 -27.55 12.59 18.22
CA ARG A 217 -28.98 12.91 18.26
C ARG A 217 -29.34 13.92 19.35
N ARG A 218 -28.52 14.03 20.41
CA ARG A 218 -28.80 14.89 21.56
C ARG A 218 -28.76 16.38 21.18
N ARG A 219 -28.02 16.75 20.11
CA ARG A 219 -27.87 18.12 19.62
C ARG A 219 -28.15 18.23 18.12
N ARG A 220 -29.40 17.93 17.73
CA ARG A 220 -29.86 17.79 16.33
C ARG A 220 -29.45 18.93 15.40
N LEU A 221 -29.58 20.19 15.84
CA LEU A 221 -29.30 21.35 14.98
C LEU A 221 -27.81 21.47 14.64
N ARG A 222 -26.92 21.27 15.62
CA ARG A 222 -25.48 21.26 15.36
C ARG A 222 -25.10 20.11 14.43
N THR A 223 -25.56 18.91 14.75
CA THR A 223 -25.29 17.70 13.97
C THR A 223 -25.77 17.85 12.53
N ALA A 224 -26.93 18.47 12.30
CA ALA A 224 -27.42 18.75 10.95
C ALA A 224 -26.55 19.76 10.20
N LEU A 225 -26.15 20.86 10.86
CA LEU A 225 -25.29 21.88 10.25
C LEU A 225 -23.88 21.33 9.93
N THR A 226 -23.27 20.57 10.84
CA THR A 226 -21.95 19.95 10.60
C THR A 226 -22.00 18.89 9.52
N CYS A 227 -23.07 18.09 9.48
CA CYS A 227 -23.24 17.12 8.41
C CYS A 227 -23.46 17.84 7.06
N ALA A 228 -24.29 18.90 7.01
CA ALA A 228 -24.51 19.66 5.78
C ALA A 228 -23.23 20.33 5.26
N THR A 229 -22.41 20.93 6.13
CA THR A 229 -21.13 21.54 5.72
C THR A 229 -20.16 20.49 5.16
N LEU A 230 -20.05 19.34 5.83
CA LEU A 230 -19.22 18.23 5.36
C LEU A 230 -19.74 17.60 4.06
N ILE A 231 -21.05 17.51 3.86
CA ILE A 231 -21.66 17.04 2.61
C ILE A 231 -21.30 17.96 1.45
N ILE A 232 -21.46 19.28 1.62
CA ILE A 232 -21.14 20.29 0.59
C ILE A 232 -19.65 20.26 0.27
N LEU A 233 -18.80 20.13 1.28
CA LEU A 233 -17.37 19.98 1.10
C LEU A 233 -17.01 18.70 0.34
N THR A 234 -17.60 17.56 0.72
CA THR A 234 -17.35 16.28 0.04
C THR A 234 -17.75 16.42 -1.44
N PHE A 235 -18.92 16.99 -1.71
CA PHE A 235 -19.38 17.31 -3.07
C PHE A 235 -18.37 18.19 -3.83
N THR A 236 -17.82 19.21 -3.18
CA THR A 236 -16.83 20.13 -3.77
C THR A 236 -15.53 19.38 -4.12
N ILE A 237 -14.98 18.63 -3.16
CA ILE A 237 -13.74 17.86 -3.36
C ILE A 237 -13.94 16.85 -4.49
N MET A 238 -15.02 16.06 -4.48
CA MET A 238 -15.27 15.10 -5.55
C MET A 238 -15.47 15.75 -6.92
N SER A 239 -16.08 16.94 -6.98
CA SER A 239 -16.30 17.64 -8.26
C SER A 239 -15.02 18.24 -8.84
N PHE A 240 -14.07 18.65 -8.00
CA PHE A 240 -12.76 19.14 -8.43
C PHE A 240 -11.70 18.05 -8.60
N THR A 241 -11.93 16.85 -8.07
CA THR A 241 -11.01 15.70 -8.22
C THR A 241 -11.32 14.97 -9.54
N SER A 242 -10.95 15.56 -10.68
CA SER A 242 -10.98 14.85 -11.96
C SER A 242 -9.57 14.39 -12.34
N ALA A 243 -9.36 13.08 -12.40
CA ALA A 243 -8.14 12.53 -12.97
C ALA A 243 -8.22 12.65 -14.50
N LYS A 244 -7.39 13.50 -15.11
CA LYS A 244 -7.20 13.55 -16.56
C LYS A 244 -5.88 12.86 -16.90
N SER A 245 -5.97 11.71 -17.58
CA SER A 245 -4.80 11.08 -18.19
C SER A 245 -4.34 11.98 -19.34
N MET A 246 -3.14 12.56 -19.20
CA MET A 246 -2.53 13.38 -20.24
C MET A 246 -1.28 12.64 -20.71
N ARG A 247 -1.26 12.33 -22.02
CA ARG A 247 -0.10 11.71 -22.64
C ARG A 247 1.02 12.74 -22.71
N ARG A 248 2.11 12.47 -22.00
CA ARG A 248 3.27 13.35 -21.97
C ARG A 248 4.33 12.73 -22.87
N HIS A 249 4.60 13.36 -24.00
CA HIS A 249 5.79 13.05 -24.78
C HIS A 249 6.99 13.63 -24.05
N SER A 250 7.89 12.75 -23.63
CA SER A 250 9.14 13.14 -23.01
C SER A 250 10.27 13.00 -24.03
N ARG A 251 11.16 13.99 -24.06
CA ARG A 251 12.39 14.00 -24.83
C ARG A 251 13.52 14.21 -23.84
N VAL A 252 14.31 13.16 -23.61
CA VAL A 252 15.41 13.17 -22.65
C VAL A 252 16.72 13.05 -23.41
N LEU A 253 17.70 13.92 -23.12
CA LEU A 253 19.04 13.78 -23.68
C LEU A 253 19.67 12.50 -23.11
N TYR A 254 19.94 11.54 -23.99
CA TYR A 254 20.51 10.25 -23.64
C TYR A 254 22.03 10.27 -23.70
N ASP A 255 22.60 10.79 -24.79
CA ASP A 255 24.06 10.94 -24.95
C ASP A 255 24.37 12.25 -25.68
N SER A 256 25.51 12.87 -25.39
CA SER A 256 25.93 14.14 -26.01
C SER A 256 26.46 13.98 -27.43
N LYS A 257 26.65 12.74 -27.89
CA LYS A 257 27.10 12.43 -29.26
C LYS A 257 26.21 11.37 -29.89
N ALA A 258 25.66 11.67 -31.06
CA ALA A 258 24.93 10.71 -31.88
C ALA A 258 25.89 9.99 -32.86
N PRO A 259 25.94 8.64 -32.87
CA PRO A 259 26.73 7.88 -33.84
C PRO A 259 26.29 8.10 -35.30
N TYR A 260 25.00 8.32 -35.53
CA TYR A 260 24.41 8.70 -36.81
C TYR A 260 23.13 9.52 -36.58
N GLN A 261 22.67 10.23 -37.62
CA GLN A 261 21.39 10.94 -37.58
C GLN A 261 20.28 10.00 -38.03
N GLY A 262 19.23 9.84 -37.23
CA GLY A 262 18.17 8.89 -37.55
C GLY A 262 17.42 8.38 -36.34
N PHE A 263 16.73 7.26 -36.52
CA PHE A 263 15.90 6.64 -35.50
C PHE A 263 16.32 5.20 -35.26
N LEU A 264 16.30 4.77 -34.00
CA LEU A 264 16.38 3.37 -33.62
C LEU A 264 15.11 3.00 -32.85
N LEU A 265 14.35 2.07 -33.41
CA LEU A 265 13.21 1.46 -32.74
C LEU A 265 13.61 0.08 -32.24
N LYS A 266 13.58 -0.11 -30.91
CA LYS A 266 13.80 -1.41 -30.27
C LYS A 266 13.07 -1.49 -28.93
N ASN A 267 12.92 -2.71 -28.41
CA ASN A 267 12.60 -2.90 -27.00
C ASN A 267 13.88 -2.73 -26.16
N VAL A 268 13.77 -2.07 -25.00
CA VAL A 268 14.94 -1.76 -24.14
C VAL A 268 15.68 -3.03 -23.68
N ASN A 269 14.98 -4.14 -23.44
CA ASN A 269 15.55 -5.42 -22.98
C ASN A 269 15.88 -6.42 -24.12
N TRP A 270 16.04 -5.93 -25.35
CA TRP A 270 16.25 -6.77 -26.54
C TRP A 270 15.18 -7.85 -26.77
N ARG A 271 13.96 -7.64 -26.24
CA ARG A 271 12.81 -8.49 -26.60
C ARG A 271 12.54 -8.37 -28.10
N SER A 272 12.32 -9.52 -28.73
CA SER A 272 12.11 -9.58 -30.18
C SER A 272 10.89 -8.79 -30.61
N LEU A 273 11.06 -7.99 -31.67
CA LEU A 273 9.97 -7.38 -32.41
C LEU A 273 9.30 -8.45 -33.28
N PRO A 274 7.98 -8.34 -33.54
CA PRO A 274 7.31 -9.19 -34.52
C PRO A 274 8.00 -9.08 -35.89
N PRO A 275 8.16 -10.18 -36.66
CA PRO A 275 8.82 -10.13 -37.98
C PRO A 275 8.18 -9.12 -38.95
N GLU A 276 6.86 -8.92 -38.85
CA GLU A 276 6.11 -7.98 -39.68
C GLU A 276 6.34 -6.51 -39.31
N ALA A 277 6.97 -6.24 -38.16
CA ALA A 277 7.23 -4.87 -37.70
C ALA A 277 8.13 -4.12 -38.67
N PHE A 278 9.17 -4.78 -39.22
CA PHE A 278 10.08 -4.15 -40.19
C PHE A 278 9.34 -3.58 -41.39
N GLY A 279 8.55 -4.41 -42.09
CA GLY A 279 7.79 -3.95 -43.26
C GLY A 279 6.76 -2.88 -42.92
N ARG A 280 6.18 -2.85 -41.72
CA ARG A 280 5.26 -1.79 -41.29
C ARG A 280 5.97 -0.47 -41.00
N ILE A 281 7.15 -0.54 -40.39
CA ILE A 281 7.98 0.62 -40.07
C ILE A 281 8.51 1.22 -41.37
N GLU A 282 9.12 0.41 -42.25
CA GLU A 282 9.63 0.86 -43.55
C GLU A 282 8.54 1.56 -44.39
N ASN A 283 7.36 0.94 -44.49
CA ASN A 283 6.23 1.51 -45.24
C ASN A 283 5.74 2.85 -44.67
N SER A 284 5.92 3.13 -43.37
CA SER A 284 5.48 4.39 -42.77
C SER A 284 6.26 5.61 -43.25
N PHE A 285 7.46 5.41 -43.82
CA PHE A 285 8.27 6.50 -44.40
C PHE A 285 8.05 6.66 -45.91
N GLY A 286 7.20 5.84 -46.54
CA GLY A 286 6.87 5.97 -47.97
C GLY A 286 8.09 6.00 -48.91
N GLY A 287 9.18 5.30 -48.56
CA GLY A 287 10.44 5.30 -49.29
C GLY A 287 11.31 6.57 -49.14
N GLN A 288 10.92 7.50 -48.25
CA GLN A 288 11.69 8.71 -47.92
C GLN A 288 12.77 8.47 -46.85
N ALA A 289 12.94 7.24 -46.40
CA ALA A 289 13.97 6.84 -45.45
C ALA A 289 14.57 5.50 -45.85
N ILE A 290 15.81 5.26 -45.43
CA ILE A 290 16.46 3.96 -45.50
C ILE A 290 16.19 3.25 -44.18
N ALA A 291 15.54 2.09 -44.21
CA ALA A 291 15.27 1.28 -43.03
C ALA A 291 16.14 0.02 -43.03
N ALA A 292 16.93 -0.16 -41.98
CA ALA A 292 17.83 -1.29 -41.82
C ALA A 292 17.37 -2.18 -40.64
N PRO A 293 16.88 -3.40 -40.90
CA PRO A 293 16.50 -4.36 -39.86
C PRO A 293 17.74 -5.00 -39.25
N ARG A 294 17.68 -5.24 -37.94
CA ARG A 294 18.73 -5.92 -37.18
C ARG A 294 18.18 -7.17 -36.55
N VAL A 295 18.72 -8.31 -36.98
CA VAL A 295 18.22 -9.63 -36.65
C VAL A 295 19.30 -10.37 -35.88
N TRP A 296 18.95 -11.00 -34.77
CA TRP A 296 19.88 -11.83 -34.01
C TRP A 296 19.40 -13.27 -33.95
N LEU A 297 20.34 -14.19 -33.99
CA LEU A 297 20.10 -15.57 -33.60
C LEU A 297 20.28 -15.70 -32.09
N GLU A 298 19.25 -16.18 -31.41
CA GLU A 298 19.22 -16.36 -29.96
C GLU A 298 18.76 -17.79 -29.65
N ASP A 299 19.33 -18.40 -28.61
CA ASP A 299 18.88 -19.69 -28.09
C ASP A 299 17.53 -19.53 -27.36
N GLU A 300 16.76 -20.61 -27.24
CA GLU A 300 15.54 -20.59 -26.41
C GLU A 300 15.86 -20.23 -24.96
N ASP A 301 17.01 -20.71 -24.46
CA ASP A 301 17.57 -20.31 -23.17
C ASP A 301 18.48 -19.08 -23.35
N ARG A 302 17.91 -17.89 -23.13
CA ARG A 302 18.61 -16.58 -23.23
C ARG A 302 19.83 -16.45 -22.31
N THR A 303 20.06 -17.41 -21.42
CA THR A 303 21.25 -17.46 -20.56
C THR A 303 22.48 -18.08 -21.22
N ARG A 304 22.31 -18.66 -22.42
CA ARG A 304 23.37 -19.33 -23.17
C ARG A 304 23.64 -18.59 -24.48
N ALA A 305 24.92 -18.61 -24.87
CA ALA A 305 25.30 -18.20 -26.22
C ALA A 305 24.99 -19.34 -27.20
N THR A 306 24.51 -18.98 -28.39
CA THR A 306 24.27 -19.91 -29.49
C THR A 306 25.57 -20.51 -29.98
N ARG A 307 25.59 -21.78 -30.36
CA ARG A 307 26.78 -22.44 -30.92
C ARG A 307 26.68 -22.54 -32.43
N ILE A 308 27.63 -21.93 -33.12
CA ILE A 308 27.61 -21.77 -34.58
C ILE A 308 28.96 -22.27 -35.12
N PRO A 309 29.07 -23.56 -35.45
CA PRO A 309 30.32 -24.12 -35.93
C PRO A 309 30.57 -23.71 -37.39
N VAL A 310 31.61 -22.89 -37.58
CA VAL A 310 32.12 -22.45 -38.87
C VAL A 310 33.20 -23.40 -39.33
N HIS A 311 32.93 -24.15 -40.39
CA HIS A 311 33.85 -25.14 -40.94
C HIS A 311 34.57 -24.58 -42.17
N PHE A 312 35.88 -24.80 -42.24
CA PHE A 312 36.69 -24.59 -43.43
C PHE A 312 37.65 -25.77 -43.57
N GLU A 313 37.46 -26.58 -44.61
CA GLU A 313 38.17 -27.86 -44.77
C GLU A 313 38.05 -28.73 -43.49
N ASP A 314 39.17 -29.11 -42.87
CA ASP A 314 39.23 -29.90 -41.63
C ASP A 314 39.23 -29.03 -40.36
N ARG A 315 39.11 -27.70 -40.47
CA ARG A 315 39.19 -26.75 -39.36
C ARG A 315 37.81 -26.25 -38.97
N VAL A 316 37.60 -26.09 -37.67
CA VAL A 316 36.34 -25.60 -37.10
C VAL A 316 36.59 -24.47 -36.14
N PHE A 317 35.79 -23.42 -36.24
CA PHE A 317 35.71 -22.35 -35.27
C PHE A 317 34.27 -22.26 -34.73
N GLU A 318 34.10 -22.25 -33.41
CA GLU A 318 32.80 -22.11 -32.77
C GLU A 318 32.47 -20.64 -32.53
N ALA A 319 31.66 -20.06 -33.40
CA ALA A 319 31.09 -18.72 -33.19
C ALA A 319 29.97 -18.78 -32.16
N GLN A 320 29.83 -17.69 -31.39
CA GLN A 320 28.88 -17.57 -30.30
C GLN A 320 27.69 -16.66 -30.62
N GLY A 321 27.83 -15.79 -31.62
CA GLY A 321 26.80 -14.87 -32.06
C GLY A 321 26.64 -14.86 -33.59
N MET A 322 25.42 -14.65 -34.06
CA MET A 322 25.15 -14.39 -35.47
C MET A 322 24.17 -13.23 -35.62
N VAL A 323 24.56 -12.26 -36.43
CA VAL A 323 23.82 -11.02 -36.68
C VAL A 323 23.46 -10.94 -38.16
N GLY A 324 22.19 -10.65 -38.41
CA GLY A 324 21.61 -10.48 -39.71
C GLY A 324 21.44 -9.00 -39.98
N LEU A 325 22.16 -8.48 -40.97
CA LEU A 325 22.15 -7.05 -41.33
C LEU A 325 21.73 -6.85 -42.79
N SER A 326 21.29 -5.63 -43.11
CA SER A 326 20.96 -5.24 -44.48
C SER A 326 22.18 -4.80 -45.28
N ALA A 327 22.09 -4.94 -46.60
CA ALA A 327 23.01 -4.30 -47.53
C ALA A 327 23.01 -2.76 -47.38
N ASP A 328 21.89 -2.20 -46.92
CA ASP A 328 21.71 -0.75 -46.71
C ASP A 328 22.15 -0.26 -45.32
N GLU A 329 22.60 -1.14 -44.41
CA GLU A 329 23.07 -0.76 -43.06
C GLU A 329 24.18 0.32 -43.08
N PRO A 330 25.17 0.28 -44.01
CA PRO A 330 26.17 1.35 -44.16
C PRO A 330 25.55 2.72 -44.42
N GLY A 331 24.43 2.79 -45.14
CA GLY A 331 23.70 4.03 -45.40
C GLY A 331 22.96 4.59 -44.17
N VAL A 332 22.92 3.85 -43.06
CA VAL A 332 22.30 4.26 -41.79
C VAL A 332 23.35 4.48 -40.71
N SER A 333 24.13 3.45 -40.38
CA SER A 333 25.07 3.47 -39.25
C SER A 333 26.55 3.61 -39.68
N GLY A 334 26.84 3.59 -40.99
CA GLY A 334 28.22 3.61 -41.52
C GLY A 334 29.05 2.39 -41.09
N LEU A 335 28.38 1.25 -40.91
CA LEU A 335 29.01 0.07 -40.31
C LEU A 335 30.11 -0.56 -41.18
N ASP A 336 30.20 -0.20 -42.46
CA ASP A 336 31.25 -0.66 -43.39
C ASP A 336 32.67 -0.24 -42.97
N GLU A 337 32.84 0.79 -42.15
CA GLU A 337 34.14 1.22 -41.60
C GLU A 337 34.84 0.17 -40.70
N ILE A 338 34.11 -0.85 -40.24
CA ILE A 338 34.67 -1.97 -39.47
C ILE A 338 35.46 -2.95 -40.33
N LEU A 339 35.25 -2.93 -41.66
CA LEU A 339 35.90 -3.84 -42.59
C LEU A 339 37.41 -3.58 -42.62
N VAL A 340 38.17 -4.67 -42.61
CA VAL A 340 39.63 -4.69 -42.77
C VAL A 340 39.98 -5.10 -44.20
N ALA A 341 39.20 -6.02 -44.79
CA ALA A 341 39.38 -6.52 -46.14
C ALA A 341 38.04 -6.96 -46.77
N GLY A 342 37.98 -6.99 -48.10
CA GLY A 342 36.79 -7.39 -48.86
C GLY A 342 35.77 -6.26 -49.01
N ARG A 343 34.47 -6.61 -49.00
CA ARG A 343 33.35 -5.69 -49.23
C ARG A 343 32.17 -5.97 -48.30
N TRP A 344 31.20 -5.04 -48.26
CA TRP A 344 29.93 -5.24 -47.57
C TRP A 344 28.97 -6.18 -48.35
N LEU A 345 27.91 -6.60 -47.67
CA LEU A 345 26.82 -7.44 -48.20
C LEU A 345 26.05 -6.75 -49.32
N ARG A 346 25.54 -7.51 -50.30
CA ARG A 346 24.61 -7.01 -51.34
C ARG A 346 23.19 -7.56 -51.17
N ALA A 347 22.22 -6.87 -51.77
CA ALA A 347 20.80 -7.15 -51.59
C ALA A 347 20.33 -8.47 -52.24
N ASP A 348 21.05 -8.94 -53.26
CA ASP A 348 20.81 -10.17 -54.02
C ASP A 348 21.52 -11.41 -53.43
N GLU A 349 22.37 -11.22 -52.43
CA GLU A 349 23.16 -12.28 -51.81
C GLU A 349 22.43 -12.88 -50.60
N GLN A 350 22.21 -14.20 -50.61
CA GLN A 350 21.66 -14.91 -49.45
C GLN A 350 22.70 -15.75 -48.70
N GLN A 351 23.71 -16.26 -49.42
CA GLN A 351 24.76 -17.12 -48.89
C GLN A 351 26.11 -16.38 -48.83
N ALA A 352 26.08 -15.14 -48.35
CA ALA A 352 27.27 -14.34 -48.09
C ALA A 352 27.53 -14.26 -46.58
N VAL A 353 28.80 -14.25 -46.19
CA VAL A 353 29.19 -14.13 -44.79
C VAL A 353 30.37 -13.17 -44.62
N LEU A 354 30.31 -12.37 -43.55
CA LEU A 354 31.42 -11.56 -43.06
C LEU A 354 31.95 -12.20 -41.78
N LEU A 355 33.26 -12.41 -41.71
CA LEU A 355 33.93 -13.07 -40.59
C LEU A 355 34.84 -12.10 -39.83
N PRO A 356 34.98 -12.23 -38.50
CA PRO A 356 35.92 -11.43 -37.73
C PRO A 356 37.36 -11.88 -38.01
N GLN A 357 38.29 -10.95 -37.97
CA GLN A 357 39.71 -11.20 -38.26
C GLN A 357 40.29 -12.37 -37.43
N ARG A 358 39.96 -12.44 -36.13
CA ARG A 358 40.40 -13.54 -35.26
C ARG A 358 39.99 -14.93 -35.78
N MET A 359 38.77 -15.03 -36.34
CA MET A 359 38.25 -16.29 -36.88
C MET A 359 38.96 -16.67 -38.18
N VAL A 360 39.24 -15.68 -39.03
CA VAL A 360 40.01 -15.86 -40.28
C VAL A 360 41.42 -16.35 -39.97
N ASP A 361 42.09 -15.75 -38.99
CA ASP A 361 43.45 -16.13 -38.57
C ASP A 361 43.50 -17.59 -38.04
N GLN A 362 42.48 -18.00 -37.28
CA GLN A 362 42.40 -19.35 -36.73
C GLN A 362 42.03 -20.42 -37.78
N LEU A 363 41.14 -20.07 -38.72
CA LEU A 363 40.80 -20.91 -39.86
C LEU A 363 41.90 -20.91 -40.93
N ASN A 364 42.87 -19.97 -40.86
CA ASN A 364 43.98 -19.78 -41.79
C ASN A 364 43.50 -19.59 -43.24
N LEU A 365 42.49 -18.74 -43.40
CA LEU A 365 41.97 -18.29 -44.70
C LEU A 365 42.95 -17.31 -45.35
N ASP A 366 43.06 -17.34 -46.67
CA ASP A 366 43.97 -16.45 -47.41
C ASP A 366 43.29 -15.12 -47.74
N PHE A 367 43.84 -14.04 -47.18
CA PHE A 367 43.37 -12.66 -47.41
C PHE A 367 43.35 -12.27 -48.90
N ALA A 368 44.20 -12.86 -49.74
CA ALA A 368 44.31 -12.51 -51.16
C ALA A 368 43.25 -13.19 -52.04
N GLN A 369 42.60 -14.27 -51.60
CA GLN A 369 41.65 -15.08 -52.38
C GLN A 369 40.25 -15.17 -51.78
N LEU A 370 39.84 -14.19 -50.97
CA LEU A 370 38.57 -14.20 -50.23
C LEU A 370 37.33 -14.55 -51.08
N GLN A 371 37.25 -14.04 -52.31
CA GLN A 371 36.11 -14.27 -53.21
C GLN A 371 35.96 -15.72 -53.71
N ASN A 372 37.00 -16.56 -53.56
CA ASN A 372 36.98 -17.96 -53.98
C ASN A 372 36.96 -18.95 -52.79
N GLN A 373 36.93 -18.46 -51.55
CA GLN A 373 36.94 -19.30 -50.36
C GLN A 373 35.54 -19.36 -49.72
N GLY A 374 34.97 -20.56 -49.72
CA GLY A 374 33.70 -20.84 -49.09
C GLY A 374 33.88 -21.48 -47.72
N VAL A 375 33.09 -21.05 -46.73
CA VAL A 375 32.98 -21.71 -45.42
C VAL A 375 31.65 -22.43 -45.31
N SER A 376 31.58 -23.48 -44.50
CA SER A 376 30.32 -24.17 -44.23
C SER A 376 29.76 -23.82 -42.85
N LEU A 377 28.52 -23.35 -42.83
CA LEU A 377 27.73 -23.08 -41.63
C LEU A 377 26.58 -24.09 -41.59
N TRP A 378 26.54 -24.94 -40.54
CA TRP A 378 25.55 -26.02 -40.40
C TRP A 378 25.37 -26.90 -41.67
N GLY A 379 26.46 -27.17 -42.38
CA GLY A 379 26.45 -27.98 -43.61
C GLY A 379 26.04 -27.22 -44.88
N MET A 380 25.70 -25.93 -44.79
CA MET A 380 25.41 -25.07 -45.94
C MET A 380 26.66 -24.27 -46.35
N PRO A 381 26.99 -24.16 -47.64
CA PRO A 381 28.12 -23.36 -48.12
C PRO A 381 27.79 -21.85 -48.11
N PHE A 382 28.74 -21.04 -47.67
CA PHE A 382 28.70 -19.57 -47.65
C PHE A 382 29.97 -18.99 -48.28
N GLU A 383 29.82 -17.96 -49.09
CA GLU A 383 30.94 -17.18 -49.65
C GLU A 383 31.42 -16.13 -48.64
N VAL A 384 32.72 -16.11 -48.34
CA VAL A 384 33.32 -15.10 -47.45
C VAL A 384 33.55 -13.81 -48.24
N VAL A 385 32.64 -12.85 -48.11
CA VAL A 385 32.67 -11.60 -48.91
C VAL A 385 33.52 -10.48 -48.28
N GLY A 386 33.85 -10.60 -47.00
CA GLY A 386 34.64 -9.62 -46.28
C GLY A 386 35.03 -10.02 -44.87
N ILE A 387 36.02 -9.31 -44.34
CA ILE A 387 36.61 -9.52 -43.02
C ILE A 387 36.47 -8.23 -42.24
N PHE A 388 36.00 -8.32 -40.99
CA PHE A 388 35.88 -7.17 -40.09
C PHE A 388 36.73 -7.32 -38.83
N SER A 389 37.00 -6.19 -38.16
CA SER A 389 37.64 -6.18 -36.85
C SER A 389 36.61 -6.27 -35.74
N GLY A 390 36.70 -7.30 -34.88
CA GLY A 390 35.81 -7.45 -33.72
C GLY A 390 35.94 -6.30 -32.72
N ASN A 391 37.13 -5.73 -32.56
CA ASN A 391 37.35 -4.54 -31.72
C ASN A 391 36.62 -3.30 -32.28
N LYS A 392 36.75 -3.02 -33.59
CA LYS A 392 36.02 -1.90 -34.21
C LYS A 392 34.50 -2.08 -34.12
N LEU A 393 34.00 -3.30 -34.23
CA LEU A 393 32.57 -3.60 -34.06
C LEU A 393 32.11 -3.33 -32.61
N ARG A 394 32.96 -3.62 -31.61
CA ARG A 394 32.66 -3.36 -30.20
C ARG A 394 32.67 -1.88 -29.84
N GLU A 395 33.56 -1.11 -30.44
CA GLU A 395 33.68 0.34 -30.19
C GLU A 395 32.61 1.17 -30.92
N ARG A 396 32.02 0.62 -31.99
CA ARG A 396 30.97 1.29 -32.76
C ARG A 396 29.60 1.01 -32.17
N ASN A 397 29.23 1.85 -31.22
CA ASN A 397 27.92 1.82 -30.58
C ASN A 397 26.81 2.38 -31.47
N ASP A 398 25.59 1.94 -31.21
CA ASP A 398 24.39 2.47 -31.84
C ASP A 398 23.76 3.63 -31.05
N LEU A 399 22.58 4.11 -31.45
CA LEU A 399 21.91 5.25 -30.78
C LEU A 399 21.56 4.98 -29.31
N ASP A 400 21.42 3.71 -28.94
CA ASP A 400 21.22 3.27 -27.56
C ASP A 400 22.51 3.21 -26.72
N GLY A 401 23.67 3.50 -27.33
CA GLY A 401 24.98 3.40 -26.69
C GLY A 401 25.54 1.98 -26.60
N GLU A 402 24.93 1.00 -27.26
CA GLU A 402 25.31 -0.42 -27.20
C GLU A 402 25.93 -0.92 -28.51
N PRO A 403 26.80 -1.95 -28.47
CA PRO A 403 27.33 -2.57 -29.68
C PRO A 403 26.27 -3.43 -30.39
N LEU A 404 26.40 -3.60 -31.71
CA LEU A 404 25.45 -4.36 -32.54
C LEU A 404 25.64 -5.90 -32.45
N THR A 405 26.07 -6.44 -31.31
CA THR A 405 26.27 -7.88 -31.12
C THR A 405 25.18 -8.49 -30.23
N PRO A 406 24.86 -9.80 -30.38
CA PRO A 406 23.83 -10.44 -29.56
C PRO A 406 24.19 -10.42 -28.06
N VAL A 407 23.18 -10.61 -27.21
CA VAL A 407 23.35 -10.53 -25.75
C VAL A 407 22.99 -11.83 -25.05
N ILE A 408 23.60 -12.09 -23.91
CA ILE A 408 23.29 -13.18 -22.99
C ILE A 408 22.83 -12.63 -21.64
N PHE A 409 21.82 -13.26 -21.03
CA PHE A 409 21.22 -12.83 -19.77
C PHE A 409 21.72 -13.70 -18.60
N PRO A 410 22.26 -13.13 -17.51
CA PRO A 410 22.57 -13.90 -16.31
C PRO A 410 21.31 -14.57 -15.73
N ARG A 411 21.44 -15.81 -15.21
CA ARG A 411 20.31 -16.61 -14.71
C ARG A 411 19.44 -15.89 -13.67
N GLU A 412 20.05 -15.13 -12.78
CA GLU A 412 19.38 -14.37 -11.71
C GLU A 412 18.48 -13.24 -12.24
N MET A 413 18.70 -12.78 -13.49
CA MET A 413 18.05 -11.62 -14.08
C MET A 413 17.17 -11.94 -15.29
N SER A 414 16.98 -13.23 -15.57
CA SER A 414 16.07 -13.74 -16.60
C SER A 414 14.59 -13.72 -16.21
N SER A 415 14.26 -13.28 -14.98
CA SER A 415 12.88 -13.11 -14.52
C SER A 415 12.16 -12.00 -15.30
N GLU A 416 10.85 -12.17 -15.48
CA GLU A 416 9.97 -11.12 -16.00
C GLU A 416 10.14 -9.83 -15.17
N LEU A 417 10.04 -8.68 -15.85
CA LEU A 417 10.09 -7.37 -15.21
C LEU A 417 8.97 -7.29 -14.17
N THR A 418 9.28 -6.80 -12.99
CA THR A 418 8.24 -6.47 -12.00
C THR A 418 7.42 -5.27 -12.50
N GLU A 419 6.17 -5.15 -12.08
CA GLU A 419 5.29 -4.02 -12.48
C GLU A 419 5.93 -2.66 -12.17
N VAL A 420 6.67 -2.56 -11.06
CA VAL A 420 7.40 -1.34 -10.65
C VAL A 420 8.53 -1.01 -11.64
N GLU A 421 9.24 -2.02 -12.14
CA GLU A 421 10.29 -1.85 -13.15
C GLU A 421 9.71 -1.48 -14.51
N GLU A 422 8.55 -2.05 -14.89
CA GLU A 422 7.86 -1.66 -16.14
C GLU A 422 7.38 -0.20 -16.09
N GLU A 423 6.88 0.27 -14.95
CA GLU A 423 6.51 1.67 -14.75
C GLU A 423 7.70 2.63 -14.83
N ALA A 424 8.85 2.27 -14.24
CA ALA A 424 10.09 3.04 -14.35
C ALA A 424 10.60 3.09 -15.81
N LEU A 425 10.54 1.96 -16.53
CA LEU A 425 10.88 1.91 -17.95
C LEU A 425 9.96 2.82 -18.78
N ALA A 426 8.67 2.86 -18.44
CA ALA A 426 7.68 3.71 -19.09
C ALA A 426 7.88 5.20 -18.78
N SER A 427 8.41 5.57 -17.59
CA SER A 427 8.76 6.95 -17.25
C SER A 427 10.11 7.40 -17.85
N GLY A 428 10.89 6.47 -18.42
CA GLY A 428 12.19 6.72 -19.00
C GLY A 428 13.29 7.01 -17.96
N ASP A 429 13.00 6.85 -16.67
CA ASP A 429 14.00 6.83 -15.62
C ASP A 429 14.74 5.47 -15.71
N ASP A 430 16.08 5.50 -15.59
CA ASP A 430 16.93 4.30 -15.46
C ASP A 430 17.04 3.33 -16.66
N VAL A 431 16.75 3.77 -17.90
CA VAL A 431 17.01 2.96 -19.12
C VAL A 431 18.45 2.43 -19.20
N ARG A 432 19.43 3.20 -18.72
CA ARG A 432 20.85 2.81 -18.64
C ARG A 432 21.11 1.70 -17.62
N GLU A 433 20.35 1.67 -16.52
CA GLU A 433 20.49 0.63 -15.50
C GLU A 433 20.01 -0.72 -16.04
N PHE A 434 18.93 -0.74 -16.84
CA PHE A 434 18.47 -1.97 -17.49
C PHE A 434 19.45 -2.52 -18.52
N GLN A 435 20.17 -1.66 -19.24
CA GLN A 435 21.21 -2.09 -20.19
C GLN A 435 22.39 -2.80 -19.49
N SER A 436 22.61 -2.54 -18.21
CA SER A 436 23.65 -3.24 -17.43
C SER A 436 23.30 -4.70 -17.09
N ARG A 437 22.06 -5.14 -17.38
CA ARG A 437 21.55 -6.45 -16.95
C ARG A 437 21.92 -7.63 -17.84
N TYR A 438 22.54 -7.39 -18.99
CA TYR A 438 22.96 -8.43 -19.93
C TYR A 438 24.36 -8.15 -20.45
N ARG A 439 25.00 -9.18 -21.01
CA ARG A 439 26.35 -9.07 -21.56
C ARG A 439 26.32 -9.30 -23.06
N HIS A 440 26.93 -8.40 -23.81
CA HIS A 440 27.14 -8.58 -25.25
C HIS A 440 28.17 -9.66 -25.54
N ILE A 441 27.90 -10.47 -26.56
CA ILE A 441 28.83 -11.42 -27.15
C ILE A 441 29.93 -10.62 -27.85
N ASP A 442 31.15 -11.12 -27.74
CA ASP A 442 32.31 -10.49 -28.35
C ASP A 442 32.18 -10.43 -29.87
N GLY A 443 32.55 -9.28 -30.48
CA GLY A 443 32.60 -9.12 -31.92
C GLY A 443 33.52 -10.13 -32.61
N ASP A 444 34.59 -10.57 -31.93
CA ASP A 444 35.50 -11.60 -32.41
C ASP A 444 34.87 -13.01 -32.48
N LEU A 445 33.74 -13.21 -31.81
CA LEU A 445 32.98 -14.46 -31.77
C LEU A 445 31.63 -14.34 -32.50
N THR A 446 31.42 -13.24 -33.22
CA THR A 446 30.17 -12.94 -33.91
C THR A 446 30.35 -13.07 -35.42
N VAL A 447 29.38 -13.64 -36.12
CA VAL A 447 29.35 -13.73 -37.59
C VAL A 447 28.25 -12.82 -38.14
N ILE A 448 28.50 -12.14 -39.25
CA ILE A 448 27.48 -11.27 -39.90
C ILE A 448 27.04 -11.90 -41.22
N VAL A 449 25.72 -12.02 -41.41
CA VAL A 449 25.07 -12.58 -42.60
C VAL A 449 23.94 -11.66 -43.09
N PRO A 450 23.41 -11.84 -44.32
CA PRO A 450 22.22 -11.15 -44.76
C PRO A 450 21.02 -11.40 -43.85
N TYR A 451 20.32 -10.34 -43.44
CA TYR A 451 19.18 -10.45 -42.51
C TYR A 451 18.07 -11.37 -43.01
N ARG A 452 17.83 -11.43 -44.33
CA ARG A 452 16.80 -12.29 -44.94
C ARG A 452 17.09 -13.78 -44.72
N PHE A 453 18.35 -14.17 -44.88
CA PHE A 453 18.78 -15.52 -44.57
C PHE A 453 18.59 -15.81 -43.08
N LEU A 454 19.03 -14.89 -42.21
CA LEU A 454 18.94 -15.13 -40.77
C LEU A 454 17.51 -15.24 -40.26
N LEU A 455 16.58 -14.41 -40.75
CA LEU A 455 15.14 -14.54 -40.43
C LEU A 455 14.58 -15.89 -40.88
N ALA A 456 14.99 -16.37 -42.06
CA ALA A 456 14.57 -17.69 -42.55
C ALA A 456 15.19 -18.85 -41.73
N ALA A 457 16.38 -18.64 -41.17
CA ALA A 457 17.11 -19.60 -40.34
C ALA A 457 16.69 -19.59 -38.86
N GLY A 458 15.61 -18.89 -38.49
CA GLY A 458 15.09 -18.83 -37.12
C GLY A 458 15.58 -17.65 -36.28
N GLY A 459 16.26 -16.67 -36.89
CA GLY A 459 16.62 -15.43 -36.23
C GLY A 459 15.41 -14.53 -35.95
N HIS A 460 15.56 -13.66 -34.95
CA HIS A 460 14.52 -12.75 -34.50
C HIS A 460 14.88 -11.29 -34.76
N LEU A 461 13.91 -10.49 -35.19
CA LEU A 461 14.07 -9.04 -35.35
C LEU A 461 14.23 -8.39 -33.97
N LYS A 462 15.32 -7.66 -33.77
CA LYS A 462 15.67 -7.03 -32.48
C LYS A 462 15.49 -5.52 -32.49
N GLY A 463 15.74 -4.89 -33.63
CA GLY A 463 15.52 -3.47 -33.81
C GLY A 463 15.47 -3.09 -35.28
N VAL A 464 15.00 -1.88 -35.55
CA VAL A 464 15.02 -1.26 -36.87
C VAL A 464 15.65 0.11 -36.75
N ALA A 465 16.78 0.30 -37.45
CA ALA A 465 17.44 1.58 -37.58
C ALA A 465 16.96 2.27 -38.85
N ILE A 466 16.77 3.59 -38.81
CA ILE A 466 16.17 4.35 -39.90
C ILE A 466 16.96 5.63 -40.10
N HIS A 467 17.36 5.88 -41.34
CA HIS A 467 17.95 7.13 -41.76
C HIS A 467 16.96 7.90 -42.65
N PRO A 468 16.29 8.95 -42.12
CA PRO A 468 15.39 9.77 -42.93
C PRO A 468 16.18 10.65 -43.91
N ARG A 469 15.70 10.78 -45.16
CA ARG A 469 16.36 11.63 -46.17
C ARG A 469 16.24 13.13 -45.89
N ASN A 470 15.27 13.53 -45.05
CA ASN A 470 15.10 14.92 -44.61
C ASN A 470 15.32 15.03 -43.09
N PRO A 471 16.47 15.57 -42.64
CA PRO A 471 16.79 15.71 -41.22
C PRO A 471 15.94 16.76 -40.47
N ASP A 472 15.33 17.72 -41.17
CA ASP A 472 14.61 18.83 -40.52
C ASP A 472 13.28 18.41 -39.86
N ALA A 473 12.77 17.21 -40.18
CA ALA A 473 11.50 16.70 -39.66
C ALA A 473 11.66 15.59 -38.60
N ILE A 474 12.86 15.44 -38.01
CA ILE A 474 13.17 14.32 -37.10
C ILE A 474 12.25 14.32 -35.86
N GLN A 475 12.01 15.48 -35.24
CA GLN A 475 11.24 15.53 -33.99
C GLN A 475 9.74 15.25 -34.17
N ASP A 476 9.14 15.75 -35.25
CA ASP A 476 7.72 15.50 -35.53
C ASP A 476 7.49 14.05 -35.97
N SER A 477 8.41 13.51 -36.76
CA SER A 477 8.41 12.09 -37.13
C SER A 477 8.56 11.20 -35.90
N ALA A 478 9.47 11.55 -34.96
CA ALA A 478 9.63 10.84 -33.71
C ALA A 478 8.32 10.76 -32.91
N ARG A 479 7.61 11.89 -32.77
CA ARG A 479 6.32 11.93 -32.07
C ARG A 479 5.25 11.05 -32.72
N ASP A 480 5.10 11.10 -34.05
CA ASP A 480 4.13 10.24 -34.76
C ASP A 480 4.50 8.75 -34.65
N LEU A 481 5.79 8.40 -34.65
CA LEU A 481 6.26 7.02 -34.49
C LEU A 481 5.96 6.47 -33.09
N ILE A 482 6.27 7.21 -32.02
CA ILE A 482 5.93 6.81 -30.65
C ILE A 482 4.41 6.69 -30.50
N ASP A 483 3.67 7.62 -31.11
CA ASP A 483 2.22 7.58 -31.09
C ASP A 483 1.68 6.38 -31.85
N ARG A 484 2.30 5.98 -32.96
CA ARG A 484 1.85 4.86 -33.78
C ARG A 484 2.24 3.49 -33.19
N PHE A 485 3.46 3.34 -32.70
CA PHE A 485 4.01 2.06 -32.28
C PHE A 485 4.00 1.84 -30.77
N GLY A 486 3.98 2.91 -29.96
CA GLY A 486 4.04 2.80 -28.49
C GLY A 486 5.37 2.24 -27.97
N LEU A 487 6.43 2.28 -28.79
CA LEU A 487 7.76 1.82 -28.44
C LEU A 487 8.64 3.00 -28.02
N SER A 488 9.63 2.73 -27.17
CA SER A 488 10.74 3.65 -26.93
C SER A 488 11.52 3.85 -28.23
N LEU A 489 11.83 5.11 -28.52
CA LEU A 489 12.50 5.52 -29.74
C LEU A 489 13.78 6.27 -29.37
N PHE A 490 14.92 5.84 -29.90
CA PHE A 490 16.14 6.64 -29.83
C PHE A 490 16.27 7.46 -31.11
N SER A 491 16.59 8.74 -30.97
CA SER A 491 16.73 9.69 -32.06
C SER A 491 18.12 10.30 -32.05
N GLY A 492 18.86 10.14 -33.13
CA GLY A 492 20.13 10.81 -33.36
C GLY A 492 19.88 12.20 -33.94
N GLU A 493 20.11 13.23 -33.13
CA GLU A 493 19.99 14.64 -33.51
C GLU A 493 21.38 15.30 -33.55
N PRO A 494 21.54 16.49 -34.17
CA PRO A 494 22.83 17.19 -34.23
C PRO A 494 23.47 17.46 -32.85
N ASP A 495 22.62 17.65 -31.83
CA ASP A 495 23.04 17.96 -30.45
C ASP A 495 23.38 16.71 -29.61
N GLY A 496 23.11 15.50 -30.13
CA GLY A 496 23.28 14.25 -29.39
C GLY A 496 22.15 13.26 -29.62
N THR A 497 22.20 12.15 -28.89
CA THR A 497 21.14 11.13 -28.92
C THR A 497 20.07 11.47 -27.89
N TYR A 498 18.80 11.44 -28.31
CA TYR A 498 17.65 11.65 -27.45
C TYR A 498 16.82 10.38 -27.34
N LEU A 499 16.36 10.10 -26.13
CA LEU A 499 15.36 9.08 -25.87
C LEU A 499 13.97 9.72 -25.86
N TYR A 500 13.12 9.17 -26.71
CA TYR A 500 11.74 9.55 -26.90
C TYR A 500 10.84 8.44 -26.36
N HIS A 501 10.01 8.78 -25.37
CA HIS A 501 9.00 7.89 -24.83
C HIS A 501 7.68 8.65 -24.64
N ALA A 502 6.56 7.93 -24.71
CA ALA A 502 5.26 8.47 -24.37
C ALA A 502 4.75 7.75 -23.15
N SER A 503 4.69 8.46 -22.02
CA SER A 503 4.06 7.98 -20.81
C SER A 503 2.65 8.57 -20.67
N ASP A 504 1.73 7.73 -20.24
CA ASP A 504 0.40 8.16 -19.84
C ASP A 504 0.45 8.64 -18.39
N SER A 505 1.04 9.81 -18.18
CA SER A 505 1.09 10.39 -16.84
C SER A 505 -0.31 10.79 -16.38
N MET A 506 -0.71 10.33 -15.19
CA MET A 506 -1.95 10.76 -14.57
C MET A 506 -1.77 12.21 -14.08
N SER A 507 -2.18 13.18 -14.89
CA SER A 507 -2.22 14.57 -14.43
C SER A 507 -3.46 14.73 -13.54
N TYR A 508 -3.25 14.85 -12.23
CA TYR A 508 -4.32 15.27 -11.33
C TYR A 508 -4.57 16.78 -11.54
N SER A 509 -5.24 17.10 -12.64
CA SER A 509 -5.73 18.46 -12.89
C SER A 509 -6.73 18.81 -11.79
N GLY A 510 -6.38 19.76 -10.92
CA GLY A 510 -7.25 20.19 -9.83
C GLY A 510 -6.67 20.04 -8.41
N VAL A 511 -5.53 19.36 -8.20
CA VAL A 511 -4.91 19.28 -6.85
C VAL A 511 -4.68 20.66 -6.23
N PRO A 512 -4.15 21.67 -6.95
CA PRO A 512 -4.04 23.02 -6.39
C PRO A 512 -5.39 23.62 -5.97
N ASN A 513 -6.47 23.30 -6.70
CA ASN A 513 -7.82 23.78 -6.42
C ASN A 513 -8.46 23.07 -5.21
N ILE A 514 -7.97 21.89 -4.82
CA ILE A 514 -8.47 21.13 -3.68
C ILE A 514 -7.86 21.63 -2.36
N ILE A 515 -6.63 22.17 -2.37
CA ILE A 515 -5.91 22.57 -1.15
C ILE A 515 -6.70 23.59 -0.33
N ILE A 516 -7.28 24.60 -0.96
CA ILE A 516 -8.02 25.66 -0.26
C ILE A 516 -9.29 25.09 0.44
N PRO A 517 -10.21 24.38 -0.26
CA PRO A 517 -11.33 23.69 0.39
C PRO A 517 -10.90 22.72 1.49
N LEU A 518 -9.79 22.01 1.30
CA LEU A 518 -9.26 21.07 2.30
C LEU A 518 -8.90 21.78 3.61
N ILE A 519 -8.18 22.90 3.52
CA ILE A 519 -7.80 23.70 4.68
C ILE A 519 -9.04 24.26 5.38
N ILE A 520 -10.00 24.79 4.61
CA ILE A 520 -11.27 25.30 5.13
C ILE A 520 -12.02 24.20 5.89
N SER A 521 -12.08 22.98 5.34
CA SER A 521 -12.66 21.82 6.01
C SER A 521 -12.03 21.55 7.36
N ILE A 522 -10.69 21.49 7.40
CA ILE A 522 -9.96 21.18 8.62
C ILE A 522 -10.33 22.18 9.71
N PHE A 523 -10.34 23.47 9.40
CA PHE A 523 -10.69 24.50 10.36
C PHE A 523 -12.16 24.45 10.80
N ILE A 524 -13.10 24.16 9.89
CA ILE A 524 -14.53 24.03 10.23
C ILE A 524 -14.74 22.86 11.20
N VAL A 525 -14.18 21.69 10.89
CA VAL A 525 -14.32 20.48 11.73
C VAL A 525 -13.64 20.70 13.08
N LEU A 526 -12.40 21.23 13.07
CA LEU A 526 -11.65 21.53 14.27
C LEU A 526 -12.43 22.47 15.19
N ASN A 527 -12.87 23.62 14.68
CA ASN A 527 -13.60 24.61 15.48
C ASN A 527 -14.89 24.03 16.06
N THR A 528 -15.64 23.29 15.25
CA THR A 528 -16.91 22.71 15.71
C THR A 528 -16.71 21.63 16.77
N MET A 529 -15.69 20.79 16.61
CA MET A 529 -15.38 19.72 17.56
C MET A 529 -14.81 20.28 18.87
N ILE A 530 -13.94 21.30 18.83
CA ILE A 530 -13.48 22.01 20.04
C ILE A 530 -14.68 22.58 20.80
N GLY A 531 -15.58 23.29 20.12
CA GLY A 531 -16.79 23.83 20.73
C GLY A 531 -17.66 22.74 21.37
N SER A 532 -17.73 21.56 20.75
CA SER A 532 -18.47 20.40 21.31
C SER A 532 -17.86 19.86 22.60
N VAL A 533 -16.53 19.82 22.70
CA VAL A 533 -15.80 19.34 23.90
C VAL A 533 -16.03 20.28 25.07
N TYR A 534 -15.87 21.59 24.88
CA TYR A 534 -16.04 22.57 25.95
C TYR A 534 -17.47 22.62 26.51
N GLU A 535 -18.46 22.53 25.64
CA GLU A 535 -19.87 22.50 26.07
C GLU A 535 -20.22 21.18 26.79
N ARG A 536 -19.45 20.11 26.59
CA ARG A 536 -19.63 18.80 27.24
C ARG A 536 -18.72 18.57 28.44
N LYS A 537 -18.01 19.60 28.93
CA LYS A 537 -17.09 19.47 30.08
C LYS A 537 -17.74 18.84 31.31
N ARG A 538 -18.99 19.19 31.62
CA ARG A 538 -19.75 18.59 32.74
C ARG A 538 -20.08 17.11 32.49
N GLU A 539 -20.43 16.73 31.27
CA GLU A 539 -20.70 15.35 30.90
C GLU A 539 -19.43 14.49 30.96
N ILE A 540 -18.30 15.04 30.51
CA ILE A 540 -16.97 14.39 30.63
C ILE A 540 -16.63 14.12 32.09
N GLY A 541 -16.87 15.08 32.99
CA GLY A 541 -16.64 14.90 34.43
C GLY A 541 -17.50 13.77 35.04
N ILE A 542 -18.75 13.60 34.58
CA ILE A 542 -19.61 12.49 34.99
C ILE A 542 -19.03 11.16 34.50
N TYR A 543 -18.60 11.08 33.24
CA TYR A 543 -17.98 9.88 32.68
C TYR A 543 -16.72 9.45 33.43
N THR A 544 -15.84 10.39 33.75
CA THR A 544 -14.66 10.13 34.58
C THR A 544 -15.05 9.66 35.98
N SER A 545 -16.09 10.25 36.59
CA SER A 545 -16.56 9.86 37.94
C SER A 545 -17.15 8.46 37.98
N VAL A 546 -17.69 7.97 36.86
CA VAL A 546 -18.18 6.58 36.69
C VAL A 546 -17.04 5.60 36.37
N GLY A 547 -15.80 6.09 36.21
CA GLY A 547 -14.62 5.25 36.00
C GLY A 547 -14.17 5.09 34.55
N LEU A 548 -14.65 5.93 33.62
CA LEU A 548 -14.12 5.92 32.25
C LEU A 548 -12.69 6.48 32.22
N ALA A 549 -11.77 5.70 31.64
CA ALA A 549 -10.40 6.14 31.42
C ALA A 549 -10.34 7.34 30.45
N PRO A 550 -9.36 8.26 30.60
CA PRO A 550 -9.18 9.40 29.69
C PRO A 550 -9.15 9.03 28.20
N SER A 551 -8.51 7.89 27.87
CA SER A 551 -8.47 7.36 26.50
C SER A 551 -9.87 6.99 25.97
N HIS A 552 -10.75 6.43 26.80
CA HIS A 552 -12.11 6.09 26.42
C HIS A 552 -12.96 7.35 26.12
N VAL A 553 -12.75 8.42 26.87
CA VAL A 553 -13.39 9.72 26.60
C VAL A 553 -12.89 10.30 25.27
N SER A 554 -11.58 10.27 25.00
CA SER A 554 -11.02 10.66 23.70
C SER A 554 -11.63 9.85 22.54
N PHE A 555 -11.75 8.53 22.69
CA PHE A 555 -12.33 7.67 21.65
C PHE A 555 -13.79 7.98 21.34
N LEU A 556 -14.57 8.48 22.31
CA LEU A 556 -15.96 8.89 22.08
C LEU A 556 -16.06 10.02 21.03
N PHE A 557 -15.16 11.00 21.09
CA PHE A 557 -15.15 12.10 20.12
C PHE A 557 -14.61 11.68 18.75
N ILE A 558 -13.65 10.77 18.70
CA ILE A 558 -13.18 10.17 17.44
C ILE A 558 -14.30 9.38 16.77
N ALA A 559 -15.09 8.62 17.56
CA ALA A 559 -16.26 7.91 17.07
C ALA A 559 -17.34 8.84 16.50
N GLU A 560 -17.60 9.97 17.16
CA GLU A 560 -18.52 11.00 16.68
C GLU A 560 -18.08 11.56 15.32
N ALA A 561 -16.77 11.84 15.18
CA ALA A 561 -16.18 12.31 13.93
C ALA A 561 -16.21 11.27 12.81
N MET A 562 -15.95 10.00 13.13
CA MET A 562 -16.03 8.90 12.17
C MET A 562 -17.46 8.74 11.64
N ALA A 563 -18.47 8.87 12.50
CA ALA A 563 -19.86 8.87 12.07
C ALA A 563 -20.19 10.06 11.16
N PHE A 564 -19.71 11.26 11.47
CA PHE A 564 -19.83 12.42 10.58
C PHE A 564 -19.14 12.18 9.23
N ALA A 565 -17.94 11.62 9.22
CA ALA A 565 -17.20 11.33 8.00
C ALA A 565 -17.97 10.36 7.10
N VAL A 566 -18.42 9.22 7.63
CA VAL A 566 -19.17 8.21 6.87
C VAL A 566 -20.49 8.76 6.34
N LEU A 567 -21.27 9.46 7.17
CA LEU A 567 -22.53 10.08 6.75
C LEU A 567 -22.31 11.10 5.63
N SER A 568 -21.32 11.98 5.80
CA SER A 568 -21.10 13.10 4.89
C SER A 568 -20.53 12.65 3.54
N VAL A 569 -19.68 11.62 3.55
CA VAL A 569 -19.11 11.06 2.33
C VAL A 569 -20.18 10.40 1.47
N VAL A 570 -21.04 9.56 2.07
CA VAL A 570 -22.11 8.88 1.33
C VAL A 570 -23.16 9.86 0.84
N PHE A 571 -23.61 10.81 1.68
CA PHE A 571 -24.57 11.83 1.24
C PHE A 571 -23.96 12.80 0.22
N GLY A 572 -22.70 13.22 0.41
CA GLY A 572 -21.98 14.05 -0.55
C GLY A 572 -21.82 13.34 -1.90
N TYR A 573 -21.56 12.04 -1.88
CA TYR A 573 -21.50 11.21 -3.07
C TYR A 573 -22.83 11.12 -3.80
N LEU A 574 -23.90 10.82 -3.07
CA LEU A 574 -25.25 10.79 -3.63
C LEU A 574 -25.65 12.14 -4.22
N LEU A 575 -25.32 13.24 -3.52
CA LEU A 575 -25.56 14.59 -4.01
C LEU A 575 -24.79 14.86 -5.30
N ALA A 576 -23.52 14.47 -5.36
CA ALA A 576 -22.67 14.64 -6.55
C ALA A 576 -23.22 13.89 -7.76
N GLN A 577 -23.53 12.60 -7.60
CA GLN A 577 -24.05 11.78 -8.68
C GLN A 577 -25.45 12.22 -9.13
N THR A 578 -26.32 12.61 -8.19
CA THR A 578 -27.66 13.09 -8.53
C THR A 578 -27.59 14.41 -9.30
N THR A 579 -26.71 15.33 -8.87
CA THR A 579 -26.47 16.60 -9.55
C THR A 579 -25.90 16.36 -10.96
N ALA A 580 -24.90 15.48 -11.08
CA ALA A 580 -24.33 15.13 -12.37
C ALA A 580 -25.38 14.59 -13.35
N LYS A 581 -26.21 13.64 -12.89
CA LYS A 581 -27.28 13.04 -13.71
C LYS A 581 -28.35 14.05 -14.12
N LEU A 582 -28.75 14.96 -13.23
CA LEU A 582 -29.80 15.94 -13.50
C LEU A 582 -29.33 17.08 -14.42
N PHE A 583 -28.07 17.51 -14.28
CA PHE A 583 -27.56 18.67 -14.99
C PHE A 583 -26.66 18.36 -16.17
N ALA A 584 -26.31 17.08 -16.45
CA ALA A 584 -25.44 16.68 -17.55
C ALA A 584 -25.84 17.24 -18.93
N GLU A 585 -27.13 17.49 -19.17
CA GLU A 585 -27.66 18.03 -20.43
C GLU A 585 -27.76 19.57 -20.46
N THR A 586 -27.43 20.23 -19.36
CA THR A 586 -27.56 21.69 -19.23
C THR A 586 -26.23 22.42 -19.45
N THR A 587 -26.29 23.64 -19.98
CA THR A 587 -25.11 24.51 -20.19
C THR A 587 -24.41 24.91 -18.88
N LEU A 588 -25.10 24.82 -17.74
CA LEU A 588 -24.55 25.03 -16.40
C LEU A 588 -23.47 24.00 -16.01
N TRP A 589 -23.41 22.87 -16.72
CA TRP A 589 -22.49 21.76 -16.45
C TRP A 589 -21.45 21.55 -17.55
N SER A 590 -21.39 22.43 -18.55
CA SER A 590 -20.39 22.33 -19.63
C SER A 590 -18.99 22.62 -19.09
N GLY A 591 -18.06 21.68 -19.28
CA GLY A 591 -16.65 21.84 -18.90
C GLY A 591 -16.24 21.12 -17.60
N ILE A 592 -17.18 20.56 -16.84
CA ILE A 592 -16.88 19.73 -15.68
C ILE A 592 -16.89 18.25 -16.09
N THR A 593 -15.71 17.67 -16.36
CA THR A 593 -15.56 16.23 -16.61
C THR A 593 -15.46 15.52 -15.28
N VAL A 594 -16.55 14.89 -14.81
CA VAL A 594 -16.52 14.27 -13.50
C VAL A 594 -16.50 12.76 -13.55
N ASN A 595 -15.42 12.21 -12.99
CA ASN A 595 -15.24 10.78 -12.86
C ASN A 595 -15.68 10.33 -11.46
N TYR A 596 -16.98 10.44 -11.16
CA TYR A 596 -17.53 10.07 -9.85
C TYR A 596 -17.58 8.57 -9.61
N SER A 597 -17.37 7.74 -10.64
CA SER A 597 -17.55 6.30 -10.57
C SER A 597 -16.22 5.52 -10.55
N SER A 598 -15.07 6.18 -10.50
CA SER A 598 -13.73 5.58 -10.59
C SER A 598 -13.01 5.45 -9.24
N MET A 599 -11.85 4.78 -9.26
CA MET A 599 -10.90 4.77 -8.15
C MET A 599 -10.45 6.16 -7.70
N SER A 600 -10.42 7.17 -8.59
CA SER A 600 -10.14 8.55 -8.17
C SER A 600 -11.24 9.12 -7.26
N GLY A 601 -12.51 8.77 -7.51
CA GLY A 601 -13.62 9.12 -6.63
C GLY A 601 -13.48 8.45 -5.25
N VAL A 602 -13.09 7.17 -5.21
CA VAL A 602 -12.80 6.45 -3.96
C VAL A 602 -11.64 7.10 -3.19
N ALA A 603 -10.55 7.45 -3.86
CA ALA A 603 -9.42 8.16 -3.25
C ALA A 603 -9.85 9.51 -2.66
N ALA A 604 -10.70 10.26 -3.36
CA ALA A 604 -11.26 11.51 -2.85
C ALA A 604 -12.10 11.30 -1.58
N MET A 605 -12.89 10.22 -1.51
CA MET A 605 -13.65 9.89 -0.30
C MET A 605 -12.74 9.53 0.88
N ILE A 606 -11.74 8.68 0.65
CA ILE A 606 -10.76 8.31 1.68
C ILE A 606 -10.04 9.56 2.18
N LEU A 607 -9.67 10.47 1.28
CA LEU A 607 -9.09 11.76 1.64
C LEU A 607 -10.02 12.58 2.55
N VAL A 608 -11.32 12.69 2.21
CA VAL A 608 -12.30 13.38 3.06
C VAL A 608 -12.41 12.73 4.44
N ILE A 609 -12.49 11.40 4.52
CA ILE A 609 -12.53 10.67 5.80
C ILE A 609 -11.28 10.97 6.62
N ALA A 610 -10.10 10.87 6.00
CA ALA A 610 -8.82 11.14 6.65
C ALA A 610 -8.76 12.57 7.18
N VAL A 611 -9.21 13.56 6.40
CA VAL A 611 -9.25 14.96 6.79
C VAL A 611 -10.12 15.18 8.01
N VAL A 612 -11.32 14.60 8.04
CA VAL A 612 -12.22 14.69 9.20
C VAL A 612 -11.57 14.05 10.44
N LEU A 613 -10.99 12.86 10.30
CA LEU A 613 -10.33 12.17 11.42
C LEU A 613 -9.12 12.95 11.95
N ILE A 614 -8.24 13.45 11.07
CA ILE A 614 -7.07 14.26 11.44
C ILE A 614 -7.51 15.51 12.21
N SER A 615 -8.58 16.17 11.75
CA SER A 615 -9.11 17.39 12.38
C SER A 615 -9.63 17.16 13.80
N VAL A 616 -9.94 15.92 14.18
CA VAL A 616 -10.47 15.55 15.50
C VAL A 616 -9.40 15.05 16.47
N ILE A 617 -8.18 14.77 16.00
CA ILE A 617 -7.07 14.33 16.87
C ILE A 617 -6.84 15.33 18.01
N TYR A 618 -6.74 16.63 17.71
CA TYR A 618 -6.51 17.66 18.73
C TYR A 618 -7.70 17.81 19.71
N PRO A 619 -8.95 18.02 19.25
CA PRO A 619 -10.11 18.08 20.16
C PRO A 619 -10.28 16.84 21.04
N SER A 620 -10.04 15.66 20.47
CA SER A 620 -10.10 14.39 21.20
C SER A 620 -9.06 14.31 22.32
N LYS A 621 -7.84 14.79 22.08
CA LYS A 621 -6.79 14.89 23.11
C LYS A 621 -7.20 15.85 24.22
N VAL A 622 -7.72 17.03 23.88
CA VAL A 622 -8.23 18.02 24.85
C VAL A 622 -9.35 17.42 25.71
N ALA A 623 -10.26 16.64 25.12
CA ALA A 623 -11.31 15.96 25.88
C ALA A 623 -10.76 14.94 26.88
N GLY A 624 -9.73 14.18 26.50
CA GLY A 624 -9.05 13.23 27.38
C GLY A 624 -8.32 13.93 28.53
N GLU A 625 -7.64 15.05 28.26
CA GLU A 625 -6.97 15.86 29.29
C GLU A 625 -7.97 16.43 30.31
N ILE A 626 -9.15 16.89 29.86
CA ILE A 626 -10.24 17.34 30.75
C ILE A 626 -10.78 16.17 31.61
N ALA A 627 -10.71 14.95 31.09
CA ALA A 627 -11.19 13.74 31.77
C ALA A 627 -10.19 13.16 32.78
N MET A 628 -8.95 13.66 32.86
CA MET A 628 -7.98 13.17 33.83
C MET A 628 -8.43 13.54 35.25
N PRO A 629 -8.75 12.57 36.13
CA PRO A 629 -9.01 12.87 37.52
C PRO A 629 -7.76 13.48 38.14
N ASP A 630 -7.96 14.36 39.13
CA ASP A 630 -6.96 15.22 39.79
C ASP A 630 -5.89 14.46 40.63
N VAL A 631 -5.51 13.26 40.19
CA VAL A 631 -4.57 12.31 40.83
C VAL A 631 -3.11 12.73 40.65
N ASN A 632 -2.83 13.68 39.74
CA ASN A 632 -1.50 14.27 39.56
C ASN A 632 -1.19 15.44 40.51
N ARG A 633 -1.91 15.58 41.63
CA ARG A 633 -1.42 16.36 42.78
C ARG A 633 -0.32 15.58 43.50
N SER A 634 0.84 15.51 42.84
CA SER A 634 2.19 15.34 43.36
C SER A 634 2.35 14.55 44.66
N TRP A 635 2.26 13.22 44.59
CA TRP A 635 2.98 12.37 45.56
C TRP A 635 4.46 12.35 45.13
N THR A 636 5.28 13.11 45.86
CA THR A 636 6.74 13.17 45.66
C THR A 636 7.42 12.27 46.67
N LEU A 637 8.32 11.41 46.20
CA LEU A 637 9.10 10.52 47.05
C LEU A 637 10.03 11.39 47.95
N PRO A 638 10.04 11.19 49.29
CA PRO A 638 10.93 11.92 50.18
C PRO A 638 12.40 11.58 49.86
N PRO A 639 13.35 12.51 50.10
CA PRO A 639 14.77 12.25 49.85
C PRO A 639 15.27 11.09 50.73
N ALA A 640 16.01 10.16 50.14
CA ALA A 640 16.60 9.04 50.88
C ALA A 640 17.68 9.52 51.85
N ARG A 641 17.73 8.95 53.06
CA ARG A 641 18.79 9.20 54.05
C ARG A 641 19.79 8.03 53.98
N GLY A 642 20.85 8.19 53.20
CA GLY A 642 21.84 7.12 52.97
C GLY A 642 21.21 5.97 52.19
N ASN A 643 21.12 4.79 52.81
CA ASN A 643 20.50 3.58 52.22
C ASN A 643 19.06 3.34 52.69
N ARG A 644 18.48 4.24 53.50
CA ARG A 644 17.16 4.07 54.10
C ARG A 644 16.16 5.07 53.54
N LEU A 645 14.98 4.60 53.18
CA LEU A 645 13.85 5.42 52.75
C LEU A 645 12.62 5.04 53.58
N GLU A 646 12.11 6.00 54.34
CA GLU A 646 10.91 5.84 55.15
C GLU A 646 9.78 6.67 54.58
N ILE A 647 8.59 6.09 54.53
CA ILE A 647 7.39 6.76 54.06
C ILE A 647 6.14 6.21 54.72
N THR A 648 5.26 7.11 55.12
CA THR A 648 3.90 6.77 55.54
C THR A 648 2.96 6.90 54.35
N LEU A 649 2.22 5.84 54.04
CA LEU A 649 1.20 5.89 53.00
C LEU A 649 -0.03 6.65 53.50
N PRO A 650 -0.67 7.50 52.68
CA PRO A 650 -1.91 8.19 53.05
C PRO A 650 -3.10 7.22 52.94
N PHE A 651 -3.08 6.21 53.79
CA PHE A 651 -4.08 5.15 53.86
C PHE A 651 -4.38 4.88 55.34
N LEU A 652 -5.57 5.29 55.76
CA LEU A 652 -6.09 5.07 57.11
C LEU A 652 -6.95 3.81 57.11
N MET A 653 -6.81 3.03 58.18
CA MET A 653 -7.61 1.83 58.42
C MET A 653 -8.02 1.74 59.89
N THR A 654 -9.06 0.97 60.17
CA THR A 654 -9.49 0.69 61.54
C THR A 654 -8.72 -0.49 62.14
N TYR A 655 -8.73 -0.59 63.47
CA TYR A 655 -8.14 -1.73 64.20
C TYR A 655 -8.78 -3.08 63.85
N LYS A 656 -9.99 -3.14 63.29
CA LYS A 656 -10.57 -4.39 62.80
C LYS A 656 -10.03 -4.83 61.44
N GLU A 657 -9.57 -3.86 60.63
CA GLU A 657 -9.20 -4.10 59.23
C GLU A 657 -7.72 -4.51 59.07
N HIS A 658 -6.88 -4.23 60.06
CA HIS A 658 -5.42 -4.41 59.93
C HIS A 658 -5.03 -5.87 59.64
N ARG A 659 -5.73 -6.86 60.22
CA ARG A 659 -5.45 -8.29 59.96
C ARG A 659 -5.84 -8.70 58.54
N SER A 660 -6.98 -8.23 58.05
CA SER A 660 -7.42 -8.48 56.68
C SER A 660 -6.46 -7.85 55.66
N ILE A 661 -6.05 -6.60 55.88
CA ILE A 661 -5.07 -5.92 55.02
C ILE A 661 -3.71 -6.63 55.09
N GLY A 662 -3.32 -7.05 56.29
CA GLY A 662 -2.13 -7.84 56.56
C GLY A 662 -2.07 -9.14 55.77
N GLY A 663 -3.14 -9.95 55.84
CA GLY A 663 -3.26 -11.18 55.08
C GLY A 663 -3.26 -10.94 53.57
N PHE A 664 -3.92 -9.89 53.11
CA PHE A 664 -3.91 -9.52 51.71
C PHE A 664 -2.51 -9.11 51.20
N LEU A 665 -1.78 -8.30 51.98
CA LEU A 665 -0.39 -7.94 51.65
C LEU A 665 0.54 -9.15 51.75
N PHE A 666 0.34 -10.03 52.73
CA PHE A 666 1.12 -11.26 52.88
C PHE A 666 0.96 -12.17 51.66
N GLU A 667 -0.29 -12.44 51.23
CA GLU A 667 -0.56 -13.23 50.02
C GLU A 667 -0.01 -12.55 48.76
N TYR A 668 -0.11 -11.22 48.67
CA TYR A 668 0.46 -10.47 47.56
C TYR A 668 1.99 -10.61 47.50
N PHE A 669 2.69 -10.56 48.64
CA PHE A 669 4.14 -10.75 48.68
C PHE A 669 4.55 -12.22 48.45
N ASP A 670 3.81 -13.19 49.00
CA ASP A 670 4.07 -14.62 48.81
C ASP A 670 3.82 -15.05 47.36
N GLY A 671 2.80 -14.49 46.72
CA GLY A 671 2.56 -14.64 45.28
C GLY A 671 3.65 -14.07 44.37
N HIS A 672 4.63 -13.33 44.92
CA HIS A 672 5.83 -12.85 44.21
C HIS A 672 7.11 -13.58 44.61
N ARG A 673 7.00 -14.68 45.36
CA ARG A 673 8.13 -15.48 45.82
C ARG A 673 8.69 -16.35 44.69
N ASP A 674 10.03 -16.35 44.54
CA ASP A 674 10.77 -17.15 43.55
C ASP A 674 10.36 -16.93 42.07
N ILE A 675 9.67 -15.83 41.76
CA ILE A 675 9.27 -15.49 40.40
C ILE A 675 10.42 -14.78 39.67
N THR A 676 10.80 -15.28 38.49
CA THR A 676 11.85 -14.72 37.62
C THR A 676 11.34 -13.68 36.61
N HIS A 677 10.02 -13.52 36.48
CA HIS A 677 9.36 -12.55 35.61
C HIS A 677 8.27 -11.77 36.36
N GLY A 678 8.46 -10.46 36.55
CA GLY A 678 7.52 -9.63 37.30
C GLY A 678 8.10 -8.26 37.61
N MET A 679 7.36 -7.44 38.37
CA MET A 679 7.80 -6.09 38.76
C MET A 679 8.78 -6.11 39.95
N PHE A 680 8.69 -7.14 40.79
CA PHE A 680 9.61 -7.43 41.88
C PHE A 680 9.52 -8.92 42.24
N SER A 681 10.51 -9.43 42.97
CA SER A 681 10.56 -10.80 43.50
C SER A 681 10.84 -10.73 45.00
N THR A 682 10.24 -11.63 45.79
CA THR A 682 10.32 -11.63 47.26
C THR A 682 11.04 -12.88 47.78
N ALA A 683 11.74 -12.76 48.91
CA ALA A 683 12.21 -13.88 49.70
C ALA A 683 12.18 -13.55 51.20
N ASN A 684 12.18 -14.59 52.04
CA ASN A 684 12.16 -14.49 53.50
C ASN A 684 11.07 -13.55 54.01
N ILE A 685 9.81 -13.88 53.70
CA ILE A 685 8.66 -13.16 54.20
C ILE A 685 8.41 -13.63 55.63
N GLU A 686 8.57 -12.73 56.58
CA GLU A 686 8.29 -12.91 58.00
C GLU A 686 7.25 -11.88 58.42
N PHE A 687 6.41 -12.21 59.40
CA PHE A 687 5.53 -11.22 60.01
C PHE A 687 5.47 -11.45 61.51
N GLY A 688 5.16 -10.38 62.23
CA GLY A 688 5.04 -10.38 63.68
C GLY A 688 4.01 -9.37 64.14
N PHE A 689 3.61 -9.50 65.39
CA PHE A 689 2.70 -8.58 66.06
C PHE A 689 3.47 -7.88 67.16
N VAL A 690 3.78 -6.59 66.97
CA VAL A 690 4.60 -5.80 67.89
C VAL A 690 3.97 -4.43 68.07
N CYS A 691 3.54 -4.12 69.29
CA CYS A 691 3.18 -2.75 69.67
C CYS A 691 4.38 -2.03 70.27
N GLU A 692 4.61 -0.78 69.87
CA GLU A 692 5.41 0.14 70.67
C GLU A 692 4.59 0.53 71.91
N SER A 693 5.10 0.22 73.11
CA SER A 693 4.54 0.83 74.32
C SER A 693 4.68 2.35 74.23
N PRO A 694 3.63 3.13 74.54
CA PRO A 694 3.70 4.58 74.47
C PRO A 694 4.79 5.10 75.43
N SER A 695 5.57 6.09 74.96
CA SER A 695 6.65 6.68 75.74
C SER A 695 6.12 7.34 77.02
N GLY A 696 6.33 6.72 78.19
CA GLY A 696 5.98 7.32 79.48
C GLY A 696 5.83 6.39 80.69
N LEU A 697 5.87 5.06 80.54
CA LEU A 697 5.68 4.14 81.67
C LEU A 697 6.99 3.42 82.02
N THR A 698 7.55 3.78 83.17
CA THR A 698 8.64 3.08 83.83
C THR A 698 8.19 1.66 84.21
N GLN A 699 9.03 0.68 83.88
CA GLN A 699 8.96 -0.70 84.34
C GLN A 699 8.80 -0.73 85.87
N THR A 700 7.66 -1.20 86.38
CA THR A 700 7.52 -1.96 87.63
C THR A 700 6.04 -2.30 87.87
N ALA A 701 5.81 -3.50 88.40
CA ALA A 701 4.54 -4.13 88.78
C ALA A 701 3.73 -4.81 87.65
N TYR A 702 3.98 -6.11 87.52
CA TYR A 702 2.99 -7.09 87.09
C TYR A 702 1.80 -7.03 88.07
N ASP A 703 0.64 -6.60 87.56
CA ASP A 703 -0.71 -7.07 87.91
C ASP A 703 -1.71 -6.18 87.17
N CYS A 704 -2.13 -6.61 85.98
CA CYS A 704 -3.34 -6.09 85.34
C CYS A 704 -4.44 -7.15 85.45
N PRO A 705 -5.62 -6.81 85.99
CA PRO A 705 -6.70 -7.77 86.18
C PRO A 705 -7.28 -8.24 84.84
N GLU A 706 -7.65 -9.52 84.79
CA GLU A 706 -8.25 -10.19 83.64
C GLU A 706 -9.49 -9.44 83.13
N GLY A 707 -9.38 -8.80 81.95
CA GLY A 707 -10.52 -8.21 81.24
C GLY A 707 -10.24 -6.98 80.37
N GLU A 708 -9.14 -6.24 80.60
CA GLU A 708 -8.89 -4.97 79.88
C GLU A 708 -7.45 -4.81 79.34
N CYS A 709 -6.74 -5.92 79.08
CA CYS A 709 -5.45 -5.93 78.38
C CYS A 709 -5.49 -6.73 77.07
N GLU A 710 -6.51 -6.54 76.23
CA GLU A 710 -6.36 -6.81 74.78
C GLU A 710 -5.61 -5.61 74.19
N GLU A 711 -4.29 -5.55 74.36
CA GLU A 711 -3.48 -4.55 73.63
C GLU A 711 -3.55 -4.84 72.13
N ASP A 712 -3.98 -3.84 71.36
CA ASP A 712 -4.14 -3.85 69.90
C ASP A 712 -2.83 -4.16 69.16
N GLN A 713 -2.51 -5.45 69.02
CA GLN A 713 -1.32 -5.95 68.33
C GLN A 713 -1.14 -5.32 66.94
N CYS A 714 -0.10 -4.50 66.79
CA CYS A 714 0.27 -3.87 65.53
C CYS A 714 1.02 -4.86 64.65
N LEU A 715 0.45 -5.17 63.47
CA LEU A 715 1.07 -6.08 62.51
C LEU A 715 2.33 -5.45 61.89
N GLN A 716 3.35 -6.27 61.69
CA GLN A 716 4.58 -5.92 60.99
C GLN A 716 4.94 -7.03 60.01
N ILE A 717 5.28 -6.67 58.77
CA ILE A 717 5.69 -7.60 57.71
C ILE A 717 7.09 -7.21 57.26
N TRP A 718 8.00 -8.19 57.24
CA TRP A 718 9.36 -8.07 56.76
C TRP A 718 9.57 -8.97 55.54
N SER A 719 10.22 -8.46 54.50
CA SER A 719 10.58 -9.25 53.32
C SER A 719 11.83 -8.69 52.66
N ARG A 720 12.68 -9.57 52.11
CA ARG A 720 13.70 -9.18 51.14
C ARG A 720 13.07 -9.10 49.76
N VAL A 721 13.36 -8.04 49.01
CA VAL A 721 12.74 -7.74 47.71
C VAL A 721 13.81 -7.37 46.68
N TRP A 722 13.75 -8.03 45.52
CA TRP A 722 14.50 -7.64 44.31
C TRP A 722 13.59 -6.87 43.37
N LEU A 723 14.02 -5.70 42.92
CA LEU A 723 13.23 -4.83 42.06
C LEU A 723 13.59 -5.01 40.58
N ALA A 724 12.57 -5.04 39.71
CA ALA A 724 12.79 -5.05 38.26
C ALA A 724 13.14 -3.63 37.74
N PRO A 725 14.00 -3.49 36.71
CA PRO A 725 14.70 -4.55 35.97
C PRO A 725 15.76 -5.27 36.81
N PHE A 726 15.72 -6.61 36.82
CA PHE A 726 16.59 -7.43 37.66
C PHE A 726 18.08 -7.31 37.29
N ASP A 727 18.40 -6.84 36.07
CA ASP A 727 19.75 -6.57 35.59
C ASP A 727 20.49 -5.52 36.43
N PHE A 728 19.76 -4.61 37.08
CA PHE A 728 20.37 -3.61 37.98
C PHE A 728 20.75 -4.18 39.36
N GLY A 729 20.39 -5.43 39.65
CA GLY A 729 20.77 -6.12 40.89
C GLY A 729 20.31 -5.39 42.16
N ILE A 730 19.19 -4.66 42.10
CA ILE A 730 18.69 -3.85 43.21
C ILE A 730 17.95 -4.75 44.19
N MET A 731 18.54 -4.92 45.37
CA MET A 731 17.99 -5.69 46.49
C MET A 731 17.76 -4.76 47.67
N GLN A 732 16.59 -4.88 48.29
CA GLN A 732 16.24 -4.10 49.47
C GLN A 732 15.49 -4.95 50.49
N GLN A 733 15.66 -4.60 51.76
CA GLN A 733 14.82 -5.07 52.84
C GLN A 733 13.61 -4.14 52.95
N VAL A 734 12.41 -4.70 52.91
CA VAL A 734 11.14 -4.00 53.02
C VAL A 734 10.50 -4.36 54.35
N GLU A 735 10.14 -3.34 55.10
CA GLU A 735 9.46 -3.44 56.38
C GLU A 735 8.17 -2.61 56.30
N ILE A 736 7.04 -3.27 56.51
CA ILE A 736 5.71 -2.66 56.51
C ILE A 736 5.16 -2.77 57.92
N GLN A 737 4.97 -1.63 58.57
CA GLN A 737 4.48 -1.55 59.95
C GLN A 737 3.15 -0.82 59.99
N PHE A 738 2.20 -1.39 60.72
CA PHE A 738 0.90 -0.81 60.98
C PHE A 738 0.99 -0.10 62.32
N ARG A 739 0.90 1.24 62.35
CA ARG A 739 1.09 2.02 63.58
C ARG A 739 -0.09 2.97 63.82
N PRO A 740 -0.36 3.39 65.07
CA PRO A 740 -1.37 4.40 65.35
C PRO A 740 -1.13 5.68 64.53
N ALA A 741 -2.18 6.19 63.89
CA ALA A 741 -2.09 7.39 63.07
C ALA A 741 -1.80 8.61 63.94
N ALA A 742 -0.74 9.36 63.60
CA ALA A 742 -0.30 10.50 64.40
C ALA A 742 -1.30 11.68 64.41
N THR A 743 -2.13 11.78 63.37
CA THR A 743 -3.07 12.90 63.17
C THR A 743 -4.52 12.57 63.48
N GLU A 744 -4.92 11.29 63.48
CA GLU A 744 -6.32 10.86 63.66
C GLU A 744 -6.40 9.73 64.70
N PRO A 745 -6.71 10.05 65.98
CA PRO A 745 -6.80 9.05 67.03
C PRO A 745 -7.93 8.04 66.75
N GLY A 746 -7.64 6.75 66.85
CA GLY A 746 -8.57 5.65 66.58
C GLY A 746 -8.38 4.95 65.22
N PHE A 747 -7.46 5.45 64.37
CA PHE A 747 -7.06 4.82 63.11
C PHE A 747 -5.60 4.38 63.13
N LEU A 748 -5.28 3.36 62.32
CA LEU A 748 -3.94 2.92 62.01
C LEU A 748 -3.49 3.46 60.64
N GLU A 749 -2.21 3.76 60.51
CA GLU A 749 -1.54 4.13 59.26
C GLU A 749 -0.44 3.11 58.91
N ILE A 750 -0.11 3.03 57.62
CA ILE A 750 0.95 2.13 57.13
C ILE A 750 2.25 2.91 56.97
N SER A 751 3.24 2.57 57.79
CA SER A 751 4.62 3.05 57.68
C SER A 751 5.46 2.01 56.93
N ILE A 752 6.12 2.42 55.86
CA ILE A 752 7.01 1.56 55.07
C ILE A 752 8.44 2.06 55.21
N SER A 753 9.33 1.18 55.64
CA SER A 753 10.78 1.38 55.70
C SER A 753 11.46 0.49 54.66
N LEU A 754 12.26 1.11 53.79
CA LEU A 754 13.00 0.46 52.72
C LEU A 754 14.50 0.65 52.97
N ASN A 755 15.25 -0.44 53.12
CA ASN A 755 16.68 -0.39 53.32
C ASN A 755 17.41 -1.08 52.15
N ARG A 756 18.22 -0.33 51.40
CA ARG A 756 18.98 -0.83 50.25
C ARG A 756 20.13 -1.72 50.71
N GLU A 757 20.14 -2.98 50.26
CA GLU A 757 21.24 -3.92 50.48
C GLU A 757 22.21 -3.93 49.29
N SER A 758 21.71 -3.87 48.04
CA SER A 758 22.54 -3.83 46.81
C SER A 758 21.92 -2.99 45.69
N GLY A 759 22.70 -2.71 44.64
CA GLY A 759 22.29 -1.92 43.46
C GLY A 759 22.61 -0.42 43.56
N GLU A 760 22.54 0.31 42.45
CA GLU A 760 22.88 1.74 42.41
C GLU A 760 21.85 2.62 43.15
N SER A 761 22.29 3.57 43.98
CA SER A 761 21.41 4.42 44.80
C SER A 761 20.40 5.25 43.97
N ASN A 762 20.84 5.83 42.85
CA ASN A 762 19.96 6.64 41.99
C ASN A 762 18.88 5.79 41.31
N ALA A 763 19.24 4.60 40.83
CA ALA A 763 18.30 3.65 40.24
C ALA A 763 17.31 3.14 41.29
N TRP A 764 17.79 2.78 42.49
CA TRP A 764 16.97 2.34 43.62
C TRP A 764 15.93 3.40 44.02
N HIS A 765 16.33 4.67 44.13
CA HIS A 765 15.43 5.75 44.46
C HIS A 765 14.32 5.95 43.40
N ARG A 766 14.66 5.87 42.10
CA ARG A 766 13.68 6.01 41.01
C ARG A 766 12.70 4.84 40.95
N ILE A 767 13.20 3.61 41.06
CA ILE A 767 12.38 2.39 40.93
C ILE A 767 11.42 2.25 42.12
N ASN A 768 11.84 2.69 43.32
CA ASN A 768 10.98 2.68 44.49
C ASN A 768 9.71 3.52 44.36
N LYS A 769 9.72 4.57 43.53
CA LYS A 769 8.49 5.32 43.21
C LYS A 769 7.43 4.42 42.59
N THR A 770 7.83 3.55 41.66
CA THR A 770 6.94 2.60 40.99
C THR A 770 6.52 1.49 41.94
N PHE A 771 7.45 0.95 42.74
CA PHE A 771 7.18 -0.09 43.74
C PHE A 771 6.11 0.35 44.76
N LEU A 772 6.30 1.52 45.38
CA LEU A 772 5.35 2.08 46.35
C LEU A 772 4.00 2.43 45.72
N HIS A 773 3.99 2.86 44.45
CA HIS A 773 2.75 3.08 43.71
C HIS A 773 1.95 1.78 43.54
N GLN A 774 2.62 0.64 43.32
CA GLN A 774 1.94 -0.66 43.21
C GLN A 774 1.37 -1.11 44.54
N ILE A 775 2.11 -0.99 45.65
CA ILE A 775 1.59 -1.30 46.99
C ILE A 775 0.33 -0.45 47.26
N ARG A 776 0.37 0.85 46.95
CA ARG A 776 -0.80 1.73 47.08
C ARG A 776 -1.97 1.26 46.20
N LYS A 777 -1.71 0.83 44.96
CA LYS A 777 -2.75 0.29 44.07
C LYS A 777 -3.42 -0.93 44.68
N GLN A 778 -2.65 -1.85 45.28
CA GLN A 778 -3.18 -3.03 45.95
C GLN A 778 -4.08 -2.65 47.15
N LEU A 779 -3.66 -1.68 47.97
CA LEU A 779 -4.47 -1.20 49.09
C LEU A 779 -5.81 -0.59 48.63
N LEU A 780 -5.83 0.08 47.47
CA LEU A 780 -7.08 0.58 46.88
C LEU A 780 -7.97 -0.54 46.33
N ILE A 781 -7.38 -1.61 45.79
CA ILE A 781 -8.11 -2.80 45.35
C ILE A 781 -8.76 -3.49 46.55
N TRP A 782 -8.02 -3.69 47.64
CA TRP A 782 -8.57 -4.27 48.87
C TRP A 782 -9.81 -3.51 49.37
N ARG A 783 -9.81 -2.18 49.24
CA ARG A 783 -10.95 -1.34 49.63
C ARG A 783 -12.21 -1.59 48.81
N SER A 784 -12.07 -2.13 47.60
CA SER A 784 -13.19 -2.47 46.72
C SER A 784 -13.78 -3.86 46.96
N PHE A 785 -13.13 -4.69 47.79
CA PHE A 785 -13.64 -6.02 48.14
C PHE A 785 -14.86 -5.95 49.06
N ASP A 786 -15.72 -6.94 48.91
CA ASP A 786 -16.85 -7.21 49.79
C ASP A 786 -16.39 -7.81 51.12
N ASP A 787 -17.21 -7.66 52.16
CA ASP A 787 -16.87 -8.08 53.52
C ASP A 787 -16.52 -9.57 53.67
N PRO A 788 -17.16 -10.53 52.95
CA PRO A 788 -16.77 -11.94 52.97
C PRO A 788 -15.34 -12.17 52.48
N THR A 789 -14.93 -11.47 51.42
CA THR A 789 -13.57 -11.56 50.86
C THR A 789 -12.53 -10.94 51.80
N LYS A 790 -12.90 -9.87 52.52
CA LYS A 790 -12.02 -9.30 53.55
C LYS A 790 -11.79 -10.27 54.71
N LEU A 791 -12.84 -10.96 55.15
CA LEU A 791 -12.76 -11.97 56.21
C LEU A 791 -11.87 -13.16 55.80
N SER A 792 -11.89 -13.61 54.55
CA SER A 792 -11.01 -14.70 54.11
C SER A 792 -9.53 -14.35 54.20
N TYR A 793 -9.14 -13.09 53.95
CA TYR A 793 -7.76 -12.65 54.12
C TYR A 793 -7.35 -12.56 55.61
N GLU A 794 -8.29 -12.24 56.50
CA GLU A 794 -8.07 -12.29 57.94
C GLU A 794 -7.86 -13.74 58.42
N GLU A 795 -8.65 -14.69 57.93
CA GLU A 795 -8.44 -16.12 58.22
C GLU A 795 -7.10 -16.64 57.71
N LEU A 796 -6.65 -16.15 56.54
CA LEU A 796 -5.36 -16.51 55.96
C LEU A 796 -4.20 -16.12 56.88
N ILE A 797 -4.16 -14.87 57.36
CA ILE A 797 -3.07 -14.43 58.24
C ILE A 797 -3.12 -15.15 59.59
N ASN A 798 -4.32 -15.40 60.14
CA ASN A 798 -4.50 -16.16 61.39
C ASN A 798 -4.03 -17.63 61.24
N LYS A 799 -4.16 -18.22 60.05
CA LYS A 799 -3.66 -19.56 59.75
C LYS A 799 -2.13 -19.55 59.60
N ALA A 800 -1.59 -18.58 58.88
CA ALA A 800 -0.15 -18.41 58.73
C ALA A 800 0.54 -18.20 60.08
N GLU A 801 -0.10 -17.48 61.01
CA GLU A 801 0.41 -17.23 62.37
C GLU A 801 0.58 -18.54 63.14
N LYS A 802 -0.42 -19.43 63.04
CA LYS A 802 -0.40 -20.77 63.66
C LYS A 802 0.67 -21.68 63.06
N GLU A 803 0.94 -21.57 61.76
CA GLU A 803 1.93 -22.39 61.06
C GLU A 803 3.38 -21.93 61.33
N LEU A 804 3.60 -20.62 61.52
CA LEU A 804 4.93 -20.04 61.75
C LEU A 804 5.37 -20.01 63.22
N GLY A 805 4.48 -20.36 64.16
CA GLY A 805 4.83 -20.49 65.59
C GLY A 805 5.21 -19.16 66.26
N VAL A 806 4.71 -18.04 65.74
CA VAL A 806 4.90 -16.70 66.32
C VAL A 806 4.08 -16.64 67.63
N ARG A 807 4.71 -16.90 68.78
CA ARG A 807 4.05 -16.78 70.09
C ARG A 807 3.82 -15.30 70.44
N THR A 808 2.61 -15.03 70.94
CA THR A 808 2.19 -13.83 71.68
C THR A 808 3.20 -13.36 72.71
#